data_AF-A0A811K041-F1
#
_entry.id   AF-A0A811K041-F1
#
_cell.length_a   1.000
_cell.length_b   1.000
_cell.length_c   1.000
_cell.angle_alpha   90.00
_cell.angle_beta   90.00
_cell.angle_gamma   90.00
#
_symmetry.space_group_name_H-M   'P 1'
#
loop_
_entity.id
_entity.type
_entity.pdbx_description
1 polymer ?
#
loop_
_entity_poly.entity_id
_entity_poly.type
_entity_poly.pdbx_seq_one_letter_code
_entity_poly.pdbx_strand_id
1 'polypeptide(L)'
;MLTFSVTLICLLVTAQCLPVPEQVHIALGDEKDSMGVHWLTFEDADSEVIYGTNKDDLNQKSIGETHNFTFGLTRFIHNAVMTNLRPKTTYYYKVGSNDSWSRLFTFKTLTDDPDYSFRICIFGDLGVENGISLEYIAEAVNNDEFDLMIDVGDFAYDLHTDDGRVGDIFMNQMEPIASRIPFMVVAGNHEDDGRNFSHYVNRFNMPNDPFGDSQAYSFDVGPIHFVAISTEYYGFFYEYGPQSVYTQYNWLKKHLEDYQKVRKQRPWLVTFQHRPFYCSNANNFECHSFENTLITKGYQDMPGLEKLYIDNGVDLSFWGHQHSYERFFPISYRKVYNLTADPYYNAPAPTYVISGAAGCHTKHAYFDQNPIPGSAARFVDYGYSVLHVHNKTHLYMQQISVERQKKVIDEFWLKKDLNVWPSMERAQNHMAIEFPPYIEPTTYYSVGSAGAWSKIFSFKTLSNDPNYSYRVCFFGDLGVENGISFEYIAEAAENHEFDFAVLLGDLAYDLHTDDGRIGDIFMNQLESVATKIPLMVIAGNHEDDGRNFSHYSNRFNMPNDPFGDSQLYSFEVGPVHFVGVSTEYYGLFHKYGKHSIFNQYNWLKKHFEDYNRVRDERPWLITFQHRPFYCSTANNFECHGFENTLLTKGFQDIPGLEKLYVDHGVDLGFCGHQHGYERFFPISYRKVYNLTNNPYHNAPAPTYIISGSAGCKSKHSYFDPNPIAGSAAHFVDYGYSILHVHNKTHLYMEQISVERQKKVIDEFWLTKDIGARPAVFKDVKSIDFPSYTQPNTCNVHDPRCRYTRQRDNLLNNM
;
A
#
# COMPACT_ATOMS: atom_id res chain seq x y z
N MET A 1 12.55 -46.93 -73.08
CA MET A 1 13.60 -46.86 -72.05
C MET A 1 14.82 -46.20 -72.65
N LEU A 2 15.09 -44.95 -72.30
CA LEU A 2 16.44 -44.38 -72.15
C LEU A 2 16.26 -42.97 -71.56
N THR A 3 16.80 -42.84 -70.36
CA THR A 3 16.78 -41.71 -69.44
C THR A 3 17.70 -40.58 -69.92
N PHE A 4 17.23 -39.34 -69.88
CA PHE A 4 18.09 -38.14 -69.84
C PHE A 4 18.01 -37.55 -68.44
N SER A 5 19.15 -37.50 -67.75
CA SER A 5 19.32 -36.78 -66.49
C SER A 5 19.51 -35.29 -66.78
N VAL A 6 18.68 -34.45 -66.18
CA VAL A 6 18.94 -33.01 -66.02
C VAL A 6 19.20 -32.78 -64.53
N THR A 7 20.44 -32.48 -64.20
CA THR A 7 20.85 -32.10 -62.84
C THR A 7 20.47 -30.65 -62.62
N LEU A 8 19.42 -30.39 -61.85
CA LEU A 8 19.05 -29.06 -61.39
C LEU A 8 19.89 -28.75 -60.14
N ILE A 9 20.82 -27.81 -60.26
CA ILE A 9 21.56 -27.24 -59.13
C ILE A 9 20.58 -26.32 -58.37
N CYS A 10 20.04 -26.79 -57.26
CA CYS A 10 19.39 -25.92 -56.28
C CYS A 10 20.48 -25.20 -55.48
N LEU A 11 20.69 -23.92 -55.77
CA LEU A 11 21.35 -23.00 -54.85
C LEU A 11 20.45 -22.85 -53.61
N LEU A 12 20.82 -23.53 -52.53
CA LEU A 12 20.38 -23.20 -51.17
C LEU A 12 21.02 -21.85 -50.82
N VAL A 13 20.31 -20.75 -51.08
CA VAL A 13 20.57 -19.48 -50.42
C VAL A 13 20.05 -19.65 -49.00
N THR A 14 20.94 -19.99 -48.07
CA THR A 14 20.69 -19.76 -46.65
C THR A 14 20.53 -18.26 -46.50
N ALA A 15 19.32 -17.79 -46.18
CA ALA A 15 19.13 -16.42 -45.75
C ALA A 15 19.94 -16.25 -44.45
N GLN A 16 21.15 -15.70 -44.56
CA GLN A 16 21.88 -15.22 -43.40
C GLN A 16 21.08 -14.05 -42.84
N CYS A 17 20.64 -14.19 -41.59
CA CYS A 17 20.10 -13.06 -40.84
C CYS A 17 21.23 -12.04 -40.73
N LEU A 18 21.05 -10.83 -41.27
CA LEU A 18 22.06 -9.78 -41.16
C LEU A 18 21.98 -9.18 -39.75
N PRO A 19 23.13 -8.84 -39.11
CA PRO A 19 23.15 -8.17 -37.82
C PRO A 19 22.73 -6.70 -37.97
N VAL A 20 21.44 -6.46 -38.21
CA VAL A 20 20.91 -5.09 -38.42
C VAL A 20 20.88 -4.35 -37.08
N PRO A 21 21.56 -3.19 -36.96
CA PRO A 21 21.48 -2.37 -35.76
C PRO A 21 20.06 -1.83 -35.55
N GLU A 22 19.55 -1.99 -34.34
CA GLU A 22 18.29 -1.40 -33.87
C GLU A 22 18.43 -0.89 -32.43
N GLN A 23 17.38 -0.26 -31.91
CA GLN A 23 17.33 0.30 -30.57
C GLN A 23 18.43 1.35 -30.31
N VAL A 24 18.80 2.10 -31.36
CA VAL A 24 19.89 3.09 -31.31
C VAL A 24 19.53 4.24 -30.38
N HIS A 25 20.38 4.50 -29.39
CA HIS A 25 20.21 5.61 -28.47
C HIS A 25 21.56 6.20 -28.05
N ILE A 26 21.56 7.49 -27.69
CA ILE A 26 22.74 8.23 -27.28
C ILE A 26 22.60 8.76 -25.85
N ALA A 27 23.71 8.85 -25.14
CA ALA A 27 23.83 9.44 -23.81
C ALA A 27 25.08 10.33 -23.75
N LEU A 28 25.09 11.30 -22.85
CA LEU A 28 26.30 12.11 -22.62
C LEU A 28 27.45 11.20 -22.21
N GLY A 29 28.67 11.48 -22.68
CA GLY A 29 29.86 10.72 -22.27
C GLY A 29 30.54 11.30 -21.03
N ASP A 30 31.51 10.57 -20.48
CA ASP A 30 32.30 10.97 -19.30
C ASP A 30 32.98 12.32 -19.51
N GLU A 31 33.50 12.54 -20.72
CA GLU A 31 34.14 13.79 -21.11
C GLU A 31 33.14 14.74 -21.79
N LYS A 32 33.26 16.04 -21.53
CA LYS A 32 32.36 17.09 -22.06
C LYS A 32 32.28 17.19 -23.58
N ASP A 33 33.27 16.66 -24.29
CA ASP A 33 33.37 16.63 -25.76
C ASP A 33 33.14 15.21 -26.30
N SER A 34 32.37 14.40 -25.57
CA SER A 34 32.04 13.03 -25.93
C SER A 34 30.54 12.71 -25.87
N MET A 35 30.13 11.73 -26.66
CA MET A 35 28.76 11.20 -26.71
C MET A 35 28.83 9.67 -26.82
N GLY A 36 28.22 8.98 -25.86
CA GLY A 36 28.03 7.53 -25.91
C GLY A 36 26.91 7.18 -26.89
N VAL A 37 27.07 6.07 -27.61
CA VAL A 37 26.03 5.49 -28.47
C VAL A 37 25.91 4.00 -28.20
N HIS A 38 24.67 3.55 -28.11
CA HIS A 38 24.28 2.19 -27.81
C HIS A 38 23.33 1.68 -28.87
N TRP A 39 23.45 0.40 -29.21
CA TRP A 39 22.53 -0.30 -30.09
C TRP A 39 22.57 -1.79 -29.82
N LEU A 40 21.62 -2.49 -30.41
CA LEU A 40 21.50 -3.94 -30.29
C LEU A 40 21.49 -4.58 -31.68
N THR A 41 21.97 -5.82 -31.74
CA THR A 41 21.71 -6.74 -32.83
C THR A 41 21.31 -8.13 -32.28
N PHE A 42 20.70 -8.96 -33.12
CA PHE A 42 20.33 -10.34 -32.77
C PHE A 42 21.32 -11.39 -33.28
N GLU A 43 22.38 -10.96 -33.97
CA GLU A 43 23.46 -11.79 -34.50
C GLU A 43 24.80 -11.10 -34.19
N ASP A 44 25.85 -11.87 -33.91
CA ASP A 44 27.15 -11.30 -33.53
C ASP A 44 27.73 -10.41 -34.64
N ALA A 45 28.30 -9.27 -34.25
CA ALA A 45 28.87 -8.29 -35.16
C ALA A 45 29.91 -7.38 -34.48
N ASP A 46 30.83 -6.85 -35.29
CA ASP A 46 31.75 -5.81 -34.83
C ASP A 46 31.00 -4.53 -34.43
N SER A 47 31.55 -3.78 -33.47
CA SER A 47 30.97 -2.53 -33.00
C SER A 47 31.71 -1.32 -33.55
N GLU A 48 31.13 -0.58 -34.49
CA GLU A 48 31.71 0.66 -35.00
C GLU A 48 30.68 1.79 -35.08
N VAL A 49 31.15 3.03 -34.86
CA VAL A 49 30.40 4.25 -35.18
C VAL A 49 31.22 5.13 -36.10
N ILE A 50 30.61 5.58 -37.20
CA ILE A 50 31.17 6.59 -38.10
C ILE A 50 30.34 7.87 -37.99
N TYR A 51 31.01 9.02 -37.91
CA TYR A 51 30.36 10.29 -37.62
C TYR A 51 31.09 11.48 -38.26
N GLY A 52 30.40 12.62 -38.33
CA GLY A 52 30.96 13.86 -38.88
C GLY A 52 29.95 15.00 -38.91
N THR A 53 30.42 16.21 -39.22
CA THR A 53 29.55 17.39 -39.35
C THR A 53 28.99 17.58 -40.77
N ASN A 54 29.38 16.72 -41.71
CA ASN A 54 28.83 16.66 -43.06
C ASN A 54 28.08 15.33 -43.24
N LYS A 55 26.77 15.39 -43.50
CA LYS A 55 25.93 14.19 -43.69
C LYS A 55 26.35 13.32 -44.87
N ASP A 56 27.03 13.90 -45.85
CA ASP A 56 27.49 13.23 -47.07
C ASP A 56 28.94 12.72 -46.94
N ASP A 57 29.63 13.02 -45.84
CA ASP A 57 31.02 12.63 -45.57
C ASP A 57 31.29 12.47 -44.06
N LEU A 58 31.10 11.23 -43.56
CA LEU A 58 31.35 10.86 -42.17
C LEU A 58 32.84 10.51 -42.00
N ASN A 59 33.65 11.52 -41.67
CA ASN A 59 35.11 11.44 -41.69
C ASN A 59 35.78 11.01 -40.37
N GLN A 60 34.99 10.76 -39.32
CA GLN A 60 35.47 10.27 -38.03
C GLN A 60 34.91 8.87 -37.76
N LYS A 61 35.65 8.09 -36.98
CA LYS A 61 35.31 6.71 -36.61
C LYS A 61 35.74 6.44 -35.18
N SER A 62 34.89 5.74 -34.43
CA SER A 62 35.24 5.12 -33.14
C SER A 62 34.93 3.63 -33.20
N ILE A 63 35.82 2.84 -32.59
CA ILE A 63 35.60 1.40 -32.39
C ILE A 63 34.95 1.23 -31.01
N GLY A 64 33.90 0.44 -30.97
CA GLY A 64 33.15 0.10 -29.77
C GLY A 64 33.45 -1.29 -29.25
N GLU A 65 32.64 -1.70 -28.28
CA GLU A 65 32.66 -3.02 -27.68
C GLU A 65 31.33 -3.74 -27.94
N THR A 66 31.36 -5.07 -27.91
CA THR A 66 30.18 -5.93 -28.00
C THR A 66 30.23 -6.96 -26.89
N HIS A 67 29.08 -7.26 -26.28
CA HIS A 67 28.93 -8.39 -25.39
C HIS A 67 27.58 -9.06 -25.60
N ASN A 68 27.52 -10.36 -25.31
CA ASN A 68 26.27 -11.09 -25.39
C ASN A 68 25.48 -10.98 -24.08
N PHE A 69 24.17 -10.80 -24.21
CA PHE A 69 23.24 -10.79 -23.09
C PHE A 69 22.11 -11.78 -23.39
N THR A 70 21.95 -12.80 -22.53
CA THR A 70 20.95 -13.86 -22.73
C THR A 70 19.98 -13.92 -21.56
N PHE A 71 18.72 -13.62 -21.86
CA PHE A 71 17.58 -13.76 -20.94
C PHE A 71 16.46 -14.45 -21.71
N GLY A 72 16.58 -15.77 -21.88
CA GLY A 72 15.76 -16.56 -22.81
C GLY A 72 16.15 -16.34 -24.28
N LEU A 73 16.11 -15.08 -24.74
CA LEU A 73 16.61 -14.63 -26.04
C LEU A 73 18.01 -14.01 -25.91
N THR A 74 18.92 -14.38 -26.81
CA THR A 74 20.27 -13.81 -26.89
C THR A 74 20.26 -12.54 -27.73
N ARG A 75 20.87 -11.49 -27.19
CA ARG A 75 21.09 -10.18 -27.81
C ARG A 75 22.58 -9.88 -27.78
N PHE A 76 23.07 -9.16 -28.78
CA PHE A 76 24.42 -8.60 -28.80
C PHE A 76 24.29 -7.10 -28.55
N ILE A 77 24.80 -6.68 -27.41
CA ILE A 77 24.75 -5.29 -26.97
C ILE A 77 26.03 -4.62 -27.43
N HIS A 78 25.88 -3.52 -28.14
CA HIS A 78 27.00 -2.75 -28.66
C HIS A 78 27.03 -1.38 -28.02
N ASN A 79 28.24 -0.90 -27.71
CA ASN A 79 28.47 0.44 -27.21
C ASN A 79 29.71 1.05 -27.85
N ALA A 80 29.69 2.35 -28.14
CA ALA A 80 30.85 3.10 -28.61
C ALA A 80 30.80 4.55 -28.13
N VAL A 81 31.96 5.22 -28.07
CA VAL A 81 32.05 6.63 -27.66
C VAL A 81 32.57 7.48 -28.81
N MET A 82 31.78 8.45 -29.25
CA MET A 82 32.21 9.51 -30.17
C MET A 82 32.93 10.59 -29.35
N THR A 83 34.15 10.98 -29.73
CA THR A 83 35.02 11.87 -28.95
C THR A 83 35.47 13.09 -29.75
N ASN A 84 36.14 14.06 -29.10
CA ASN A 84 36.64 15.29 -29.71
C ASN A 84 35.53 16.10 -30.41
N LEU A 85 34.32 16.05 -29.86
CA LEU A 85 33.15 16.70 -30.42
C LEU A 85 33.18 18.20 -30.11
N ARG A 86 32.92 19.01 -31.14
CA ARG A 86 32.79 20.47 -30.94
C ARG A 86 31.48 20.77 -30.20
N PRO A 87 31.46 21.67 -29.20
CA PRO A 87 30.23 22.04 -28.50
C PRO A 87 29.25 22.75 -29.44
N LYS A 88 27.95 22.70 -29.12
CA LYS A 88 26.85 23.37 -29.86
C LYS A 88 26.86 23.07 -31.37
N THR A 89 27.26 21.86 -31.77
CA THR A 89 27.50 21.47 -33.16
C THR A 89 26.65 20.26 -33.53
N THR A 90 26.04 20.30 -34.72
CA THR A 90 25.31 19.16 -35.27
C THR A 90 26.27 18.12 -35.85
N TYR A 91 26.11 16.88 -35.44
CA TYR A 91 26.79 15.71 -35.98
C TYR A 91 25.78 14.76 -36.63
N TYR A 92 26.25 14.04 -37.64
CA TYR A 92 25.57 12.94 -38.28
C TYR A 92 26.35 11.66 -37.99
N TYR A 93 25.67 10.53 -37.83
CA TYR A 93 26.35 9.28 -37.51
C TYR A 93 25.61 8.04 -38.01
N LYS A 94 26.35 6.93 -38.10
CA LYS A 94 25.84 5.57 -38.30
C LYS A 94 26.55 4.61 -37.36
N VAL A 95 25.84 3.58 -36.91
CA VAL A 95 26.36 2.48 -36.10
C VAL A 95 26.31 1.17 -36.88
N GLY A 96 27.16 0.22 -36.52
CA GLY A 96 27.21 -1.12 -37.13
C GLY A 96 28.62 -1.55 -37.47
N SER A 97 28.77 -2.27 -38.58
CA SER A 97 30.06 -2.78 -39.07
C SER A 97 30.07 -2.91 -40.60
N ASN A 98 31.14 -3.49 -41.15
CA ASN A 98 31.19 -3.88 -42.56
C ASN A 98 30.07 -4.88 -42.96
N ASP A 99 29.49 -5.60 -42.01
CA ASP A 99 28.41 -6.57 -42.24
C ASP A 99 27.06 -5.87 -42.43
N SER A 100 26.80 -4.80 -41.66
CA SER A 100 25.55 -4.06 -41.70
C SER A 100 25.70 -2.69 -41.05
N TRP A 101 25.21 -1.65 -41.71
CA TRP A 101 25.16 -0.27 -41.18
C TRP A 101 23.73 0.17 -40.95
N SER A 102 23.52 0.93 -39.88
CA SER A 102 22.26 1.59 -39.61
C SER A 102 21.88 2.64 -40.66
N ARG A 103 20.64 3.14 -40.56
CA ARG A 103 20.26 4.42 -41.20
C ARG A 103 21.09 5.58 -40.62
N LEU A 104 21.10 6.71 -41.33
CA LEU A 104 21.78 7.92 -40.86
C LEU A 104 20.98 8.57 -39.72
N PHE A 105 21.66 8.85 -38.62
CA PHE A 105 21.13 9.59 -37.47
C PHE A 105 21.79 10.97 -37.35
N THR A 106 21.24 11.83 -36.50
CA THR A 106 21.80 13.16 -36.23
C THR A 106 21.53 13.59 -34.80
N PHE A 107 22.49 14.29 -34.19
CA PHE A 107 22.34 14.89 -32.88
C PHE A 107 23.07 16.24 -32.81
N LYS A 108 22.80 17.01 -31.75
CA LYS A 108 23.49 18.27 -31.47
C LYS A 108 24.18 18.20 -30.12
N THR A 109 25.45 18.56 -30.08
CA THR A 109 26.24 18.56 -28.84
C THR A 109 25.83 19.72 -27.92
N LEU A 110 25.86 19.45 -26.61
CA LEU A 110 25.64 20.45 -25.56
C LEU A 110 26.97 21.12 -25.17
N THR A 111 26.95 21.90 -24.09
CA THR A 111 28.15 22.49 -23.49
C THR A 111 27.99 22.64 -21.99
N ASP A 112 29.11 22.61 -21.28
CA ASP A 112 29.23 22.90 -19.85
C ASP A 112 29.43 24.40 -19.54
N ASP A 113 29.32 25.26 -20.56
CA ASP A 113 29.35 26.73 -20.43
C ASP A 113 28.22 27.21 -19.50
N PRO A 114 28.54 27.78 -18.32
CA PRO A 114 27.53 28.15 -17.34
C PRO A 114 26.48 29.18 -17.79
N ASP A 115 26.68 29.87 -18.91
CA ASP A 115 25.71 30.81 -19.49
C ASP A 115 24.88 30.17 -20.62
N TYR A 116 25.03 28.86 -20.84
CA TYR A 116 24.25 28.12 -21.83
C TYR A 116 22.80 27.94 -21.40
N SER A 117 21.88 28.33 -22.29
CA SER A 117 20.45 28.09 -22.12
C SER A 117 20.00 26.91 -22.97
N PHE A 118 19.24 26.01 -22.37
CA PHE A 118 18.77 24.76 -22.98
C PHE A 118 17.50 24.27 -22.29
N ARG A 119 16.78 23.35 -22.95
CA ARG A 119 15.52 22.77 -22.46
C ARG A 119 15.64 21.27 -22.26
N ILE A 120 15.11 20.78 -21.15
CA ILE A 120 15.13 19.37 -20.78
C ILE A 120 13.69 18.87 -20.72
N CYS A 121 13.42 17.76 -21.38
CA CYS A 121 12.18 16.99 -21.18
C CYS A 121 12.41 15.99 -20.05
N ILE A 122 11.56 16.01 -19.04
CA ILE A 122 11.68 15.19 -17.84
C ILE A 122 10.37 14.43 -17.67
N PHE A 123 10.46 13.12 -17.53
CA PHE A 123 9.31 12.23 -17.40
C PHE A 123 9.74 10.93 -16.75
N GLY A 124 8.80 10.13 -16.29
CA GLY A 124 9.00 8.75 -15.85
C GLY A 124 7.71 7.97 -16.07
N ASP A 125 7.74 6.66 -15.83
CA ASP A 125 6.53 5.84 -15.77
C ASP A 125 5.80 5.81 -17.13
N LEU A 126 6.55 5.69 -18.24
CA LEU A 126 6.01 5.82 -19.60
C LEU A 126 5.22 4.58 -20.02
N GLY A 127 5.87 3.41 -20.03
CA GLY A 127 5.30 2.14 -20.44
C GLY A 127 5.12 1.94 -21.95
N VAL A 128 4.98 0.67 -22.36
CA VAL A 128 4.73 0.28 -23.76
C VAL A 128 3.24 0.34 -24.13
N GLU A 129 2.37 -0.20 -23.28
CA GLU A 129 0.94 -0.33 -23.60
C GLU A 129 0.17 0.99 -23.51
N ASN A 130 0.60 1.88 -22.62
CA ASN A 130 -0.10 3.14 -22.31
C ASN A 130 0.88 4.33 -22.19
N GLY A 131 1.92 4.34 -23.03
CA GLY A 131 2.87 5.46 -23.16
C GLY A 131 2.27 6.68 -23.86
N ILE A 132 1.16 7.21 -23.34
CA ILE A 132 0.34 8.24 -23.98
C ILE A 132 1.18 9.48 -24.34
N SER A 133 2.16 9.84 -23.52
CA SER A 133 2.99 11.03 -23.75
C SER A 133 4.04 10.85 -24.86
N LEU A 134 4.37 9.62 -25.28
CA LEU A 134 5.49 9.36 -26.19
C LEU A 134 5.35 10.07 -27.53
N GLU A 135 4.16 10.02 -28.16
CA GLU A 135 3.93 10.68 -29.44
C GLU A 135 4.12 12.20 -29.36
N TYR A 136 3.69 12.81 -28.25
CA TYR A 136 3.80 14.24 -28.01
C TYR A 136 5.24 14.67 -27.73
N ILE A 137 5.99 13.87 -26.96
CA ILE A 137 7.43 14.05 -26.74
C ILE A 137 8.15 13.93 -28.08
N ALA A 138 7.83 12.93 -28.90
CA ALA A 138 8.45 12.75 -30.21
C ALA A 138 8.18 13.89 -31.17
N GLU A 139 6.96 14.45 -31.18
CA GLU A 139 6.67 15.65 -31.95
C GLU A 139 7.54 16.84 -31.48
N ALA A 140 7.66 17.05 -30.17
CA ALA A 140 8.46 18.14 -29.61
C ALA A 140 9.97 17.97 -29.90
N VAL A 141 10.50 16.75 -29.82
CA VAL A 141 11.89 16.43 -30.20
C VAL A 141 12.15 16.71 -31.68
N ASN A 142 11.20 16.35 -32.56
CA ASN A 142 11.29 16.61 -34.00
C ASN A 142 11.23 18.11 -34.34
N ASN A 143 10.58 18.90 -33.48
CA ASN A 143 10.51 20.36 -33.59
C ASN A 143 11.69 21.09 -32.91
N ASP A 144 12.71 20.35 -32.45
CA ASP A 144 13.86 20.89 -31.71
C ASP A 144 13.42 21.67 -30.45
N GLU A 145 12.38 21.19 -29.75
CA GLU A 145 11.89 21.80 -28.51
C GLU A 145 12.70 21.39 -27.28
N PHE A 146 13.48 20.31 -27.36
CA PHE A 146 14.33 19.81 -26.27
C PHE A 146 15.76 19.57 -26.73
N ASP A 147 16.70 19.77 -25.81
CA ASP A 147 18.13 19.55 -26.01
C ASP A 147 18.63 18.29 -25.26
N LEU A 148 17.86 17.81 -24.27
CA LEU A 148 18.18 16.68 -23.38
C LEU A 148 16.88 16.01 -22.90
N MET A 149 16.90 14.70 -22.68
CA MET A 149 15.83 13.97 -21.98
C MET A 149 16.36 13.34 -20.70
N ILE A 150 15.55 13.40 -19.64
CA ILE A 150 15.77 12.66 -18.40
C ILE A 150 14.54 11.79 -18.15
N ASP A 151 14.74 10.48 -18.05
CA ASP A 151 13.73 9.51 -17.66
C ASP A 151 14.01 9.01 -16.23
N VAL A 152 13.04 9.21 -15.34
CA VAL A 152 13.15 8.94 -13.90
C VAL A 152 12.67 7.53 -13.51
N GLY A 153 12.65 6.59 -14.45
CA GLY A 153 12.47 5.15 -14.18
C GLY A 153 11.08 4.62 -14.51
N ASP A 154 10.92 3.31 -14.39
CA ASP A 154 9.76 2.53 -14.85
C ASP A 154 9.52 2.72 -16.36
N PHE A 155 10.45 2.19 -17.15
CA PHE A 155 10.52 2.43 -18.60
C PHE A 155 9.39 1.72 -19.34
N ALA A 156 9.52 0.40 -19.50
CA ALA A 156 8.60 -0.40 -20.30
C ALA A 156 7.45 -1.01 -19.47
N TYR A 157 7.54 -0.89 -18.14
CA TYR A 157 6.94 -1.82 -17.16
C TYR A 157 7.39 -3.26 -17.41
N ASP A 158 8.47 -3.64 -16.73
CA ASP A 158 9.09 -4.97 -16.79
C ASP A 158 9.82 -5.24 -18.10
N LEU A 159 11.00 -4.62 -18.27
CA LEU A 159 11.88 -4.79 -19.45
C LEU A 159 12.15 -6.27 -19.78
N HIS A 160 12.12 -7.14 -18.77
CA HIS A 160 12.44 -8.56 -18.83
C HIS A 160 11.26 -9.45 -19.31
N THR A 161 10.04 -8.90 -19.38
CA THR A 161 8.85 -9.65 -19.79
C THR A 161 8.98 -10.21 -21.21
N ASP A 162 8.48 -11.44 -21.38
CA ASP A 162 8.57 -12.21 -22.64
C ASP A 162 10.02 -12.34 -23.15
N ASP A 163 10.90 -12.85 -22.28
CA ASP A 163 12.34 -13.02 -22.56
C ASP A 163 13.02 -11.71 -23.03
N GLY A 164 12.54 -10.57 -22.52
CA GLY A 164 13.02 -9.24 -22.82
C GLY A 164 12.39 -8.55 -24.04
N ARG A 165 11.40 -9.17 -24.70
CA ARG A 165 10.75 -8.60 -25.90
C ARG A 165 10.00 -7.32 -25.61
N VAL A 166 9.43 -7.17 -24.42
CA VAL A 166 8.79 -5.91 -24.00
C VAL A 166 9.82 -4.77 -23.99
N GLY A 167 11.02 -5.01 -23.46
CA GLY A 167 12.11 -4.05 -23.52
C GLY A 167 12.59 -3.76 -24.95
N ASP A 168 12.60 -4.74 -25.85
CA ASP A 168 12.93 -4.50 -27.27
C ASP A 168 11.89 -3.61 -27.96
N ILE A 169 10.60 -3.82 -27.69
CA ILE A 169 9.51 -2.98 -28.20
C ILE A 169 9.68 -1.55 -27.71
N PHE A 170 9.88 -1.36 -26.41
CA PHE A 170 10.08 -0.05 -25.81
C PHE A 170 11.26 0.69 -26.45
N MET A 171 12.43 0.06 -26.54
CA MET A 171 13.62 0.71 -27.09
C MET A 171 13.47 1.01 -28.59
N ASN A 172 12.75 0.17 -29.35
CA ASN A 172 12.43 0.45 -30.74
C ASN A 172 11.44 1.63 -30.88
N GLN A 173 10.49 1.78 -29.95
CA GLN A 173 9.60 2.95 -29.89
C GLN A 173 10.35 4.24 -29.51
N MET A 174 11.38 4.13 -28.67
CA MET A 174 12.21 5.26 -28.21
C MET A 174 13.30 5.66 -29.22
N GLU A 175 13.81 4.73 -30.05
CA GLU A 175 14.90 4.99 -31.01
C GLU A 175 14.72 6.28 -31.84
N PRO A 176 13.53 6.62 -32.39
CA PRO A 176 13.34 7.85 -33.16
C PRO A 176 13.71 9.14 -32.41
N ILE A 177 13.60 9.16 -31.08
CA ILE A 177 13.92 10.32 -30.24
C ILE A 177 15.25 10.14 -29.49
N ALA A 178 15.53 8.95 -28.97
CA ALA A 178 16.72 8.65 -28.18
C ALA A 178 18.00 8.58 -29.03
N SER A 179 17.89 8.39 -30.35
CA SER A 179 19.02 8.55 -31.29
C SER A 179 19.31 10.01 -31.67
N ARG A 180 18.43 10.95 -31.31
CA ARG A 180 18.53 12.36 -31.73
C ARG A 180 19.03 13.29 -30.63
N ILE A 181 18.58 13.07 -29.40
CA ILE A 181 18.98 13.85 -28.23
C ILE A 181 19.41 12.92 -27.09
N PRO A 182 20.35 13.33 -26.22
CA PRO A 182 20.85 12.45 -25.17
C PRO A 182 19.73 12.02 -24.23
N PHE A 183 19.68 10.72 -23.94
CA PHE A 183 18.68 10.06 -23.12
C PHE A 183 19.33 9.60 -21.81
N MET A 184 19.13 10.39 -20.75
CA MET A 184 19.69 10.12 -19.42
C MET A 184 18.63 9.42 -18.58
N VAL A 185 18.99 8.32 -17.92
CA VAL A 185 17.99 7.46 -17.26
C VAL A 185 18.42 7.06 -15.85
N VAL A 186 17.48 6.74 -14.96
CA VAL A 186 17.73 6.05 -13.68
C VAL A 186 16.69 4.96 -13.50
N ALA A 187 17.07 3.81 -12.93
CA ALA A 187 16.15 2.68 -12.77
C ALA A 187 15.02 2.98 -11.77
N GLY A 188 13.82 2.49 -12.10
CA GLY A 188 12.68 2.35 -11.19
C GLY A 188 12.46 0.91 -10.76
N ASN A 189 11.38 0.67 -10.01
CA ASN A 189 11.14 -0.65 -9.42
C ASN A 189 10.76 -1.72 -10.46
N HIS A 190 10.17 -1.33 -11.59
CA HIS A 190 9.86 -2.26 -12.68
C HIS A 190 11.08 -2.67 -13.52
N GLU A 191 12.25 -2.08 -13.26
CA GLU A 191 13.49 -2.55 -13.87
C GLU A 191 14.10 -3.75 -13.12
N ASP A 192 13.60 -4.08 -11.92
CA ASP A 192 14.00 -5.31 -11.24
C ASP A 192 13.46 -6.53 -11.99
N ASP A 193 14.37 -7.43 -12.36
CA ASP A 193 14.06 -8.67 -13.08
C ASP A 193 14.35 -9.92 -12.24
N GLY A 194 14.50 -9.74 -10.92
CA GLY A 194 14.96 -10.76 -9.98
C GLY A 194 16.40 -11.24 -10.26
N ARG A 195 17.14 -10.57 -11.15
CA ARG A 195 18.53 -10.87 -11.53
C ARG A 195 19.39 -9.61 -11.44
N ASN A 196 19.11 -8.77 -10.45
CA ASN A 196 19.85 -7.54 -10.18
C ASN A 196 19.84 -6.59 -11.39
N PHE A 197 18.62 -6.25 -11.86
CA PHE A 197 18.37 -5.24 -12.91
C PHE A 197 19.09 -5.55 -14.24
N SER A 198 19.22 -6.84 -14.60
CA SER A 198 20.08 -7.24 -15.71
C SER A 198 19.69 -6.63 -17.05
N HIS A 199 18.41 -6.47 -17.34
CA HIS A 199 17.96 -5.77 -18.55
C HIS A 199 18.34 -4.28 -18.56
N TYR A 200 18.22 -3.59 -17.43
CA TYR A 200 18.61 -2.18 -17.33
C TYR A 200 20.13 -2.02 -17.51
N VAL A 201 20.92 -2.75 -16.73
CA VAL A 201 22.39 -2.69 -16.74
C VAL A 201 22.97 -3.00 -18.12
N ASN A 202 22.34 -3.91 -18.88
CA ASN A 202 22.83 -4.26 -20.21
C ASN A 202 22.34 -3.33 -21.32
N ARG A 203 21.29 -2.53 -21.11
CA ARG A 203 20.75 -1.65 -22.15
C ARG A 203 21.33 -0.25 -22.10
N PHE A 204 21.77 0.20 -20.92
CA PHE A 204 22.16 1.58 -20.68
C PHE A 204 23.59 1.68 -20.14
N ASN A 205 24.30 2.75 -20.54
CA ASN A 205 25.58 3.13 -19.97
C ASN A 205 25.59 4.64 -19.72
N MET A 206 25.66 5.04 -18.46
CA MET A 206 25.54 6.43 -18.03
C MET A 206 26.92 7.01 -17.64
N PRO A 207 27.15 8.32 -17.87
CA PRO A 207 28.48 8.92 -17.70
C PRO A 207 28.88 9.09 -16.24
N ASN A 208 30.16 8.95 -15.93
CA ASN A 208 30.72 9.06 -14.58
C ASN A 208 30.03 8.14 -13.55
N ASP A 209 29.62 6.96 -14.00
CA ASP A 209 29.10 5.90 -13.15
C ASP A 209 30.25 5.23 -12.36
N PRO A 210 30.23 5.28 -11.01
CA PRO A 210 31.27 4.69 -10.16
C PRO A 210 31.16 3.15 -10.03
N PHE A 211 30.06 2.54 -10.44
CA PHE A 211 29.74 1.13 -10.19
C PHE A 211 29.72 0.29 -11.47
N GLY A 212 29.54 0.92 -12.64
CA GLY A 212 29.47 0.26 -13.94
C GLY A 212 28.13 -0.45 -14.19
N ASP A 213 27.07 -0.02 -13.50
CA ASP A 213 25.71 -0.56 -13.59
C ASP A 213 24.64 0.51 -13.94
N SER A 214 25.06 1.75 -14.18
CA SER A 214 24.26 2.94 -14.49
C SER A 214 23.23 3.35 -13.44
N GLN A 215 23.19 2.69 -12.27
CA GLN A 215 22.19 2.94 -11.23
C GLN A 215 22.42 4.28 -10.50
N ALA A 216 23.65 4.78 -10.45
CA ALA A 216 23.99 6.08 -9.88
C ALA A 216 25.12 6.72 -10.65
N TYR A 217 25.03 8.01 -10.95
CA TYR A 217 26.04 8.71 -11.75
C TYR A 217 25.86 10.23 -11.70
N SER A 218 26.73 10.98 -12.41
CA SER A 218 26.62 12.44 -12.47
C SER A 218 27.11 13.03 -13.79
N PHE A 219 26.62 14.21 -14.14
CA PHE A 219 27.07 14.92 -15.34
C PHE A 219 26.81 16.43 -15.23
N ASP A 220 27.52 17.20 -16.07
CA ASP A 220 27.45 18.66 -16.08
C ASP A 220 26.88 19.16 -17.42
N VAL A 221 25.86 20.02 -17.35
CA VAL A 221 25.35 20.76 -18.53
C VAL A 221 25.04 22.19 -18.11
N GLY A 222 25.65 23.14 -18.82
CA GLY A 222 25.54 24.56 -18.52
C GLY A 222 25.82 24.88 -17.04
N PRO A 223 24.93 25.60 -16.33
CA PRO A 223 25.11 25.96 -14.93
C PRO A 223 24.71 24.87 -13.93
N ILE A 224 24.38 23.65 -14.38
CA ILE A 224 23.81 22.58 -13.54
C ILE A 224 24.80 21.41 -13.40
N HIS A 225 24.94 20.93 -12.17
CA HIS A 225 25.47 19.61 -11.85
C HIS A 225 24.31 18.67 -11.55
N PHE A 226 24.18 17.61 -12.35
CA PHE A 226 23.16 16.58 -12.21
C PHE A 226 23.69 15.35 -11.48
N VAL A 227 22.85 14.75 -10.64
CA VAL A 227 23.17 13.49 -9.96
C VAL A 227 21.97 12.54 -10.03
N ALA A 228 22.16 11.37 -10.63
CA ALA A 228 21.20 10.27 -10.63
C ALA A 228 21.45 9.36 -9.42
N ILE A 229 20.39 8.96 -8.71
CA ILE A 229 20.48 8.08 -7.53
C ILE A 229 19.44 6.97 -7.62
N SER A 230 19.89 5.72 -7.46
CA SER A 230 19.00 4.57 -7.38
C SER A 230 18.31 4.51 -6.02
N THR A 231 17.00 4.69 -6.02
CA THR A 231 16.16 4.39 -4.87
C THR A 231 15.93 2.89 -4.70
N GLU A 232 16.23 2.09 -5.72
CA GLU A 232 15.91 0.66 -5.73
C GLU A 232 16.93 -0.17 -4.96
N TYR A 233 18.15 0.35 -4.73
CA TYR A 233 19.03 -0.21 -3.70
C TYR A 233 18.39 -0.20 -2.31
N TYR A 234 17.56 0.81 -2.01
CA TYR A 234 16.76 0.84 -0.79
C TYR A 234 15.48 0.03 -0.92
N GLY A 235 14.83 0.06 -2.09
CA GLY A 235 13.58 -0.65 -2.37
C GLY A 235 13.72 -2.17 -2.30
N PHE A 236 14.87 -2.73 -2.70
CA PHE A 236 15.13 -4.18 -2.77
C PHE A 236 16.29 -4.61 -1.86
N PHE A 237 16.52 -3.90 -0.75
CA PHE A 237 17.62 -4.20 0.17
C PHE A 237 17.45 -5.56 0.87
N TYR A 238 16.23 -6.10 0.93
CA TYR A 238 15.94 -7.39 1.55
C TYR A 238 16.24 -8.57 0.62
N GLU A 239 16.22 -8.37 -0.70
CA GLU A 239 16.64 -9.35 -1.72
C GLU A 239 18.13 -9.28 -2.00
N TYR A 240 18.67 -8.08 -2.20
CA TYR A 240 20.07 -7.88 -2.64
C TYR A 240 21.04 -7.53 -1.51
N GLY A 241 20.52 -7.31 -0.29
CA GLY A 241 21.29 -6.93 0.88
C GLY A 241 21.56 -5.43 0.97
N PRO A 242 21.93 -4.92 2.16
CA PRO A 242 22.08 -3.48 2.41
C PRO A 242 23.40 -2.88 1.88
N GLN A 243 24.30 -3.71 1.32
CA GLN A 243 25.64 -3.26 0.92
C GLN A 243 25.60 -2.24 -0.23
N SER A 244 24.65 -2.36 -1.15
CA SER A 244 24.43 -1.40 -2.24
C SER A 244 24.05 -0.02 -1.69
N VAL A 245 23.15 0.03 -0.70
CA VAL A 245 22.77 1.26 0.01
C VAL A 245 24.00 1.96 0.61
N TYR A 246 24.84 1.23 1.34
CA TYR A 246 26.05 1.80 1.95
C TYR A 246 27.04 2.31 0.90
N THR A 247 27.22 1.55 -0.18
CA THR A 247 28.16 1.87 -1.24
C THR A 247 27.74 3.15 -1.97
N GLN A 248 26.47 3.23 -2.39
CA GLN A 248 25.89 4.41 -3.01
C GLN A 248 25.94 5.62 -2.09
N TYR A 249 25.51 5.49 -0.83
CA TYR A 249 25.48 6.62 0.10
C TYR A 249 26.88 7.21 0.34
N ASN A 250 27.89 6.35 0.52
CA ASN A 250 29.26 6.79 0.74
C ASN A 250 29.87 7.46 -0.50
N TRP A 251 29.59 6.91 -1.69
CA TRP A 251 29.97 7.55 -2.95
C TRP A 251 29.31 8.93 -3.07
N LEU A 252 27.99 9.00 -2.91
CA LEU A 252 27.23 10.25 -3.04
C LEU A 252 27.74 11.31 -2.06
N LYS A 253 27.98 10.94 -0.81
CA LYS A 253 28.52 11.85 0.21
C LYS A 253 29.85 12.45 -0.23
N LYS A 254 30.80 11.62 -0.65
CA LYS A 254 32.11 12.07 -1.11
C LYS A 254 32.00 12.91 -2.38
N HIS A 255 31.15 12.48 -3.32
CA HIS A 255 30.90 13.16 -4.58
C HIS A 255 30.37 14.58 -4.35
N LEU A 256 29.40 14.75 -3.45
CA LEU A 256 28.86 16.06 -3.10
C LEU A 256 29.88 16.94 -2.37
N GLU A 257 30.71 16.37 -1.49
CA GLU A 257 31.83 17.08 -0.85
C GLU A 257 32.83 17.62 -1.89
N ASP A 258 33.13 16.84 -2.93
CA ASP A 258 33.99 17.23 -4.04
C ASP A 258 33.33 18.30 -4.92
N TYR A 259 32.04 18.15 -5.23
CA TYR A 259 31.25 19.13 -5.98
C TYR A 259 31.22 20.51 -5.31
N GLN A 260 31.19 20.60 -3.97
CA GLN A 260 31.21 21.89 -3.27
C GLN A 260 32.40 22.78 -3.68
N LYS A 261 33.52 22.20 -4.11
CA LYS A 261 34.73 22.93 -4.57
C LYS A 261 34.47 23.70 -5.88
N VAL A 262 33.55 23.22 -6.72
CA VAL A 262 33.23 23.80 -8.02
C VAL A 262 31.83 24.38 -8.11
N ARG A 263 31.01 24.24 -7.07
CA ARG A 263 29.62 24.75 -7.00
C ARG A 263 29.44 26.20 -7.44
N LYS A 264 30.42 27.08 -7.20
CA LYS A 264 30.33 28.48 -7.66
C LYS A 264 30.32 28.64 -9.18
N GLN A 265 30.90 27.68 -9.91
CA GLN A 265 30.92 27.63 -11.37
C GLN A 265 29.59 27.07 -11.90
N ARG A 266 29.03 26.08 -11.20
CA ARG A 266 27.76 25.41 -11.52
C ARG A 266 26.82 25.49 -10.31
N PRO A 267 26.12 26.62 -10.14
CA PRO A 267 25.42 26.90 -8.89
C PRO A 267 24.22 25.98 -8.63
N TRP A 268 23.63 25.38 -9.66
CA TRP A 268 22.48 24.50 -9.55
C TRP A 268 22.92 23.06 -9.31
N LEU A 269 22.46 22.47 -8.20
CA LEU A 269 22.55 21.04 -7.93
C LEU A 269 21.17 20.43 -8.10
N VAL A 270 21.02 19.60 -9.13
CA VAL A 270 19.76 18.92 -9.45
C VAL A 270 19.96 17.42 -9.30
N THR A 271 19.09 16.75 -8.56
CA THR A 271 19.10 15.29 -8.50
C THR A 271 17.89 14.71 -9.21
N PHE A 272 17.98 13.45 -9.61
CA PHE A 272 16.82 12.69 -10.06
C PHE A 272 16.94 11.24 -9.61
N GLN A 273 15.80 10.66 -9.25
CA GLN A 273 15.67 9.32 -8.69
C GLN A 273 14.25 8.83 -8.97
N HIS A 274 13.95 7.54 -8.79
CA HIS A 274 12.62 7.04 -9.08
C HIS A 274 11.62 7.28 -7.94
N ARG A 275 11.82 6.65 -6.76
CA ARG A 275 10.87 6.76 -5.64
C ARG A 275 10.98 8.12 -4.94
N PRO A 276 9.84 8.77 -4.58
CA PRO A 276 9.85 10.10 -3.96
C PRO A 276 10.11 10.05 -2.45
N PHE A 277 10.54 11.15 -1.83
CA PHE A 277 10.51 11.28 -0.35
C PHE A 277 9.13 11.68 0.18
N TYR A 278 8.36 12.37 -0.65
CA TYR A 278 7.05 12.92 -0.32
C TYR A 278 6.10 12.66 -1.48
N CYS A 279 4.90 12.16 -1.20
CA CYS A 279 3.79 12.08 -2.16
C CYS A 279 2.45 12.18 -1.43
N SER A 280 1.38 12.52 -2.16
CA SER A 280 0.04 12.70 -1.59
C SER A 280 -1.11 12.02 -2.34
N ASN A 281 -0.80 11.07 -3.23
CA ASN A 281 -1.82 10.28 -3.92
C ASN A 281 -2.67 9.50 -2.89
N ALA A 282 -3.99 9.55 -3.06
CA ALA A 282 -4.95 8.87 -2.20
C ALA A 282 -4.83 7.35 -2.36
N ASN A 283 -5.07 6.62 -1.27
CA ASN A 283 -5.00 5.15 -1.22
C ASN A 283 -3.67 4.57 -1.73
N ASN A 284 -2.58 5.36 -1.75
CA ASN A 284 -1.27 4.85 -2.10
C ASN A 284 -0.46 4.48 -0.85
N PHE A 285 -0.44 3.18 -0.55
CA PHE A 285 0.36 2.58 0.52
C PHE A 285 1.84 2.96 0.46
N GLU A 286 2.39 3.19 -0.74
CA GLU A 286 3.82 3.44 -0.94
C GLU A 286 4.26 4.82 -0.44
N CYS A 287 3.36 5.81 -0.37
CA CYS A 287 3.66 7.12 0.21
C CYS A 287 3.94 7.09 1.72
N HIS A 288 3.55 6.00 2.38
CA HIS A 288 3.66 5.80 3.82
C HIS A 288 4.37 4.49 4.17
N SER A 289 4.99 3.84 3.17
CA SER A 289 5.64 2.56 3.39
C SER A 289 6.95 2.69 4.18
N PHE A 290 7.43 1.54 4.65
CA PHE A 290 8.72 1.46 5.29
C PHE A 290 9.84 1.86 4.32
N GLU A 291 9.79 1.40 3.07
CA GLU A 291 10.78 1.68 2.03
C GLU A 291 10.89 3.19 1.79
N ASN A 292 9.76 3.90 1.71
CA ASN A 292 9.73 5.36 1.61
C ASN A 292 10.41 6.04 2.82
N THR A 293 10.12 5.54 4.01
CA THR A 293 10.73 6.02 5.26
C THR A 293 12.23 5.75 5.31
N LEU A 294 12.66 4.56 4.88
CA LEU A 294 14.05 4.13 4.79
C LEU A 294 14.84 5.01 3.82
N ILE A 295 14.30 5.27 2.62
CA ILE A 295 14.89 6.16 1.63
C ILE A 295 15.04 7.58 2.19
N THR A 296 14.00 8.10 2.87
CA THR A 296 13.97 9.48 3.35
C THR A 296 14.84 9.69 4.58
N LYS A 297 14.64 8.88 5.63
CA LYS A 297 15.21 9.08 6.97
C LYS A 297 16.30 8.07 7.35
N GLY A 298 16.30 6.89 6.73
CA GLY A 298 17.12 5.76 7.13
C GLY A 298 16.43 4.87 8.17
N TYR A 299 17.02 3.70 8.41
CA TYR A 299 16.58 2.74 9.43
C TYR A 299 17.78 2.00 10.01
N GLN A 300 17.85 1.93 11.33
CA GLN A 300 19.01 1.35 12.05
C GLN A 300 20.32 2.01 11.60
N ASP A 301 21.24 1.24 11.01
CA ASP A 301 22.52 1.68 10.48
C ASP A 301 22.45 2.15 9.02
N MET A 302 21.38 1.82 8.28
CA MET A 302 21.19 2.28 6.90
C MET A 302 20.81 3.77 6.85
N PRO A 303 21.59 4.61 6.14
CA PRO A 303 21.37 6.05 6.10
C PRO A 303 20.31 6.46 5.05
N GLY A 304 19.42 7.38 5.42
CA GLY A 304 18.49 8.03 4.48
C GLY A 304 19.12 9.20 3.71
N LEU A 305 18.48 9.59 2.61
CA LEU A 305 18.98 10.56 1.64
C LEU A 305 18.61 12.02 1.96
N GLU A 306 17.49 12.28 2.63
CA GLU A 306 16.98 13.66 2.82
C GLU A 306 18.01 14.55 3.54
N LYS A 307 18.67 14.00 4.56
CA LYS A 307 19.72 14.70 5.29
C LYS A 307 20.86 15.12 4.37
N LEU A 308 21.32 14.20 3.53
CA LEU A 308 22.45 14.44 2.64
C LEU A 308 22.08 15.48 1.57
N TYR A 309 20.83 15.46 1.11
CA TYR A 309 20.31 16.43 0.14
C TYR A 309 20.32 17.85 0.70
N ILE A 310 19.76 18.07 1.90
CA ILE A 310 19.72 19.41 2.49
C ILE A 310 21.11 19.88 2.94
N ASP A 311 21.94 19.01 3.51
CA ASP A 311 23.27 19.39 4.00
C ASP A 311 24.20 19.84 2.86
N ASN A 312 24.01 19.31 1.66
CA ASN A 312 24.79 19.66 0.48
C ASN A 312 24.10 20.68 -0.44
N GLY A 313 22.91 21.15 -0.06
CA GLY A 313 22.16 22.17 -0.78
C GLY A 313 21.66 21.71 -2.15
N VAL A 314 21.04 20.54 -2.25
CA VAL A 314 20.25 20.17 -3.44
C VAL A 314 19.18 21.25 -3.66
N ASP A 315 19.12 21.81 -4.86
CA ASP A 315 18.17 22.88 -5.18
C ASP A 315 16.82 22.31 -5.63
N LEU A 316 16.87 21.28 -6.49
CA LEU A 316 15.71 20.67 -7.14
C LEU A 316 15.93 19.15 -7.27
N SER A 317 14.88 18.35 -7.05
CA SER A 317 14.90 16.92 -7.37
C SER A 317 13.67 16.52 -8.19
N PHE A 318 13.87 15.64 -9.16
CA PHE A 318 12.80 15.04 -9.97
C PHE A 318 12.60 13.56 -9.62
N TRP A 319 11.35 13.17 -9.44
CA TRP A 319 10.92 11.83 -9.04
C TRP A 319 9.89 11.25 -10.02
N GLY A 320 9.79 9.92 -10.08
CA GLY A 320 8.76 9.18 -10.80
C GLY A 320 7.83 8.43 -9.84
N HIS A 321 7.53 7.18 -10.15
CA HIS A 321 6.90 6.13 -9.33
C HIS A 321 5.42 6.36 -9.02
N GLN A 322 5.09 7.59 -8.62
CA GLN A 322 3.71 8.01 -8.43
C GLN A 322 3.16 8.45 -9.79
N HIS A 323 2.13 7.75 -10.27
CA HIS A 323 1.52 7.96 -11.59
C HIS A 323 0.67 9.26 -11.67
N SER A 324 1.33 10.38 -11.41
CA SER A 324 0.76 11.72 -11.32
C SER A 324 1.85 12.78 -11.41
N TYR A 325 1.44 14.03 -11.56
CA TYR A 325 2.30 15.18 -11.37
C TYR A 325 2.05 15.79 -10.01
N GLU A 326 3.12 16.07 -9.25
CA GLU A 326 3.04 16.80 -7.98
C GLU A 326 4.28 17.67 -7.75
N ARG A 327 4.06 18.96 -7.55
CA ARG A 327 5.09 19.92 -7.13
C ARG A 327 4.94 20.23 -5.66
N PHE A 328 6.05 20.17 -4.94
CA PHE A 328 6.14 20.58 -3.55
C PHE A 328 6.60 22.04 -3.41
N PHE A 329 6.15 22.70 -2.34
CA PHE A 329 6.89 23.85 -1.81
C PHE A 329 8.27 23.39 -1.32
N PRO A 330 9.25 24.29 -1.11
CA PRO A 330 10.49 23.91 -0.46
C PRO A 330 10.19 23.23 0.86
N ILE A 331 10.72 22.02 1.03
CA ILE A 331 10.35 21.13 2.14
C ILE A 331 11.57 20.35 2.61
N SER A 332 11.67 20.17 3.92
CA SER A 332 12.65 19.28 4.54
C SER A 332 12.15 18.82 5.90
N TYR A 333 12.34 17.56 6.27
CA TYR A 333 11.91 17.02 7.56
C TYR A 333 10.44 17.33 7.87
N ARG A 334 9.57 17.23 6.86
CA ARG A 334 8.14 17.58 6.93
C ARG A 334 7.87 19.02 7.41
N LYS A 335 8.82 19.93 7.21
CA LYS A 335 8.67 21.38 7.40
C LYS A 335 8.58 22.06 6.05
N VAL A 336 7.49 22.79 5.83
CA VAL A 336 7.17 23.47 4.58
C VAL A 336 7.50 24.95 4.68
N TYR A 337 8.29 25.46 3.74
CA TYR A 337 8.74 26.85 3.72
C TYR A 337 8.01 27.63 2.63
N ASN A 338 6.72 27.91 2.85
CA ASN A 338 5.85 28.63 1.91
C ASN A 338 5.32 29.98 2.44
N LEU A 339 5.91 30.49 3.52
CA LEU A 339 5.43 31.70 4.22
C LEU A 339 6.00 33.01 3.66
N THR A 340 6.83 32.94 2.61
CA THR A 340 7.33 34.11 1.88
C THR A 340 6.44 34.43 0.68
N ALA A 341 6.52 35.67 0.16
CA ALA A 341 5.77 36.06 -1.05
C ALA A 341 6.17 35.25 -2.30
N ASP A 342 7.43 34.78 -2.33
CA ASP A 342 7.95 33.87 -3.33
C ASP A 342 8.73 32.75 -2.63
N PRO A 343 8.10 31.58 -2.40
CA PRO A 343 8.75 30.44 -1.75
C PRO A 343 9.97 29.90 -2.51
N TYR A 344 9.99 30.08 -3.83
CA TYR A 344 11.00 29.51 -4.72
C TYR A 344 12.18 30.47 -5.00
N TYR A 345 12.14 31.68 -4.43
CA TYR A 345 13.28 32.59 -4.43
C TYR A 345 14.17 32.36 -3.22
N ASN A 346 15.45 32.02 -3.45
CA ASN A 346 16.39 31.67 -2.39
C ASN A 346 15.77 30.65 -1.42
N ALA A 347 15.20 29.57 -1.92
CA ALA A 347 14.54 28.57 -1.08
C ALA A 347 15.50 28.06 0.03
N PRO A 348 15.07 27.95 1.30
CA PRO A 348 15.93 27.48 2.39
C PRO A 348 16.09 25.95 2.42
N ALA A 349 15.18 25.23 1.76
CA ALA A 349 15.15 23.77 1.61
C ALA A 349 15.05 23.40 0.11
N PRO A 350 15.35 22.14 -0.27
CA PRO A 350 15.17 21.69 -1.66
C PRO A 350 13.71 21.76 -2.11
N THR A 351 13.51 21.96 -3.41
CA THR A 351 12.20 21.80 -4.07
C THR A 351 12.12 20.42 -4.73
N TYR A 352 10.97 19.78 -4.66
CA TYR A 352 10.76 18.44 -5.23
C TYR A 352 9.60 18.44 -6.22
N VAL A 353 9.74 17.66 -7.30
CA VAL A 353 8.74 17.49 -8.35
C VAL A 353 8.62 16.01 -8.70
N ILE A 354 7.42 15.47 -8.58
CA ILE A 354 7.03 14.18 -9.15
C ILE A 354 6.59 14.44 -10.60
N SER A 355 7.21 13.74 -11.54
CA SER A 355 6.93 13.77 -12.97
C SER A 355 6.69 12.35 -13.53
N GLY A 356 6.06 11.48 -12.75
CA GLY A 356 5.74 10.10 -13.11
C GLY A 356 4.43 9.94 -13.88
N ALA A 357 4.01 10.96 -14.63
CA ALA A 357 2.71 10.96 -15.33
C ALA A 357 2.85 10.75 -16.84
N ALA A 358 3.96 10.19 -17.34
CA ALA A 358 4.14 10.07 -18.80
C ALA A 358 3.17 9.06 -19.43
N GLY A 359 2.81 8.04 -18.67
CA GLY A 359 1.88 6.97 -18.99
C GLY A 359 1.62 6.13 -17.75
N CYS A 360 1.25 4.86 -17.95
CA CYS A 360 1.38 3.74 -17.00
C CYS A 360 0.45 2.59 -17.39
N HIS A 361 0.81 1.35 -17.09
CA HIS A 361 -0.09 0.18 -17.19
C HIS A 361 -1.30 0.21 -16.22
N THR A 362 -1.31 1.10 -15.22
CA THR A 362 -2.39 1.27 -14.23
C THR A 362 -3.24 2.52 -14.49
N LYS A 363 -4.44 2.57 -13.89
CA LYS A 363 -5.31 3.77 -13.92
C LYS A 363 -4.67 4.93 -13.14
N HIS A 364 -5.08 6.15 -13.46
CA HIS A 364 -4.64 7.38 -12.76
C HIS A 364 -4.57 7.23 -11.23
N ALA A 365 -3.45 7.67 -10.65
CA ALA A 365 -3.28 7.77 -9.20
C ALA A 365 -3.98 9.02 -8.67
N TYR A 366 -5.21 8.87 -8.18
CA TYR A 366 -6.01 10.00 -7.71
C TYR A 366 -5.44 10.65 -6.44
N PHE A 367 -5.83 11.89 -6.19
CA PHE A 367 -5.50 12.63 -4.97
C PHE A 367 -6.72 12.78 -4.08
N ASP A 368 -6.51 12.89 -2.77
CA ASP A 368 -7.56 13.30 -1.84
C ASP A 368 -8.06 14.70 -2.18
N GLN A 369 -9.28 15.04 -1.76
CA GLN A 369 -9.83 16.39 -2.03
C GLN A 369 -8.99 17.51 -1.41
N ASN A 370 -8.40 17.27 -0.24
CA ASN A 370 -7.60 18.26 0.48
C ASN A 370 -6.09 18.00 0.29
N PRO A 371 -5.32 18.98 -0.21
CA PRO A 371 -3.87 18.83 -0.32
C PRO A 371 -3.19 18.78 1.04
N ILE A 372 -2.15 17.96 1.15
CA ILE A 372 -1.22 18.03 2.28
C ILE A 372 -0.50 19.39 2.28
N PRO A 373 -0.07 19.94 3.44
CA PRO A 373 0.50 21.28 3.51
C PRO A 373 1.70 21.55 2.59
N GLY A 374 2.47 20.51 2.23
CA GLY A 374 3.63 20.62 1.34
C GLY A 374 3.32 20.62 -0.16
N SER A 375 2.14 20.15 -0.55
CA SER A 375 1.74 20.02 -1.96
C SER A 375 1.30 21.37 -2.51
N ALA A 376 2.06 21.90 -3.47
CA ALA A 376 1.83 23.22 -4.05
C ALA A 376 0.98 23.18 -5.32
N ALA A 377 1.15 22.16 -6.15
CA ALA A 377 0.32 21.86 -7.30
C ALA A 377 0.35 20.36 -7.57
N ARG A 378 -0.80 19.79 -7.98
CA ARG A 378 -0.91 18.36 -8.23
C ARG A 378 -1.99 18.07 -9.27
N PHE A 379 -1.70 17.18 -10.20
CA PHE A 379 -2.55 16.84 -11.33
C PHE A 379 -2.42 15.36 -11.65
N VAL A 380 -3.55 14.74 -11.99
CA VAL A 380 -3.58 13.34 -12.43
C VAL A 380 -3.35 13.18 -13.93
N ASP A 381 -3.41 14.29 -14.67
CA ASP A 381 -3.26 14.32 -16.12
C ASP A 381 -1.94 13.67 -16.58
N TYR A 382 -2.03 12.82 -17.61
CA TYR A 382 -0.83 12.37 -18.31
C TYR A 382 -0.09 13.54 -18.97
N GLY A 383 1.23 13.47 -18.96
CA GLY A 383 2.09 14.54 -19.45
C GLY A 383 3.56 14.40 -19.07
N TYR A 384 4.32 15.45 -19.34
CA TYR A 384 5.75 15.54 -19.07
C TYR A 384 6.14 16.93 -18.57
N SER A 385 7.22 16.99 -17.80
CA SER A 385 7.80 18.24 -17.30
C SER A 385 8.84 18.78 -18.29
N VAL A 386 8.91 20.10 -18.40
CA VAL A 386 9.90 20.82 -19.20
C VAL A 386 10.66 21.76 -18.28
N LEU A 387 11.98 21.57 -18.18
CA LEU A 387 12.88 22.47 -17.47
C LEU A 387 13.62 23.34 -18.49
N HIS A 388 13.35 24.63 -18.50
CA HIS A 388 14.12 25.63 -19.24
C HIS A 388 15.19 26.23 -18.32
N VAL A 389 16.44 25.89 -18.61
CA VAL A 389 17.61 26.46 -17.94
C VAL A 389 17.94 27.78 -18.62
N HIS A 390 17.78 28.91 -17.91
CA HIS A 390 18.07 30.22 -18.47
C HIS A 390 19.52 30.65 -18.24
N ASN A 391 19.99 30.52 -16.99
CA ASN A 391 21.32 30.91 -16.54
C ASN A 391 21.59 30.43 -15.11
N LYS A 392 22.68 30.91 -14.51
CA LYS A 392 23.12 30.64 -13.13
C LYS A 392 22.13 30.96 -12.01
N THR A 393 21.08 31.73 -12.26
CA THR A 393 20.17 32.24 -11.22
C THR A 393 18.70 31.97 -11.50
N HIS A 394 18.33 31.52 -12.71
CA HIS A 394 16.93 31.29 -13.09
C HIS A 394 16.73 29.94 -13.79
N LEU A 395 15.81 29.15 -13.25
CA LEU A 395 15.22 27.98 -13.90
C LEU A 395 13.72 28.20 -14.03
N TYR A 396 13.15 27.79 -15.17
CA TYR A 396 11.71 27.82 -15.40
C TYR A 396 11.18 26.42 -15.67
N MET A 397 10.14 26.02 -14.95
CA MET A 397 9.54 24.69 -15.05
C MET A 397 8.12 24.81 -15.57
N GLN A 398 7.73 23.91 -16.47
CA GLN A 398 6.36 23.76 -16.92
C GLN A 398 5.95 22.28 -16.91
N GLN A 399 4.75 21.98 -16.42
CA GLN A 399 4.11 20.68 -16.62
C GLN A 399 3.13 20.78 -17.79
N ILE A 400 3.33 19.92 -18.80
CA ILE A 400 2.51 19.88 -20.01
C ILE A 400 1.55 18.70 -19.90
N SER A 401 0.24 18.95 -19.98
CA SER A 401 -0.79 17.90 -20.06
C SER A 401 -1.06 17.53 -21.51
N VAL A 402 -0.89 16.25 -21.84
CA VAL A 402 -1.21 15.72 -23.19
C VAL A 402 -2.71 15.45 -23.34
N GLU A 403 -3.42 15.18 -22.25
CA GLU A 403 -4.88 15.02 -22.22
C GLU A 403 -5.61 16.34 -22.51
N ARG A 404 -4.96 17.47 -22.23
CA ARG A 404 -5.49 18.82 -22.48
C ARG A 404 -4.83 19.50 -23.67
N GLN A 405 -4.48 18.74 -24.72
CA GLN A 405 -3.93 19.25 -25.98
C GLN A 405 -2.64 20.09 -25.77
N LYS A 406 -1.66 19.52 -25.06
CA LYS A 406 -0.38 20.16 -24.72
C LYS A 406 -0.52 21.45 -23.90
N LYS A 407 -1.55 21.57 -23.08
CA LYS A 407 -1.73 22.75 -22.23
C LYS A 407 -0.73 22.71 -21.06
N VAL A 408 -0.10 23.85 -20.77
CA VAL A 408 0.63 24.07 -19.51
C VAL A 408 -0.38 24.07 -18.35
N ILE A 409 -0.29 23.06 -17.48
CA ILE A 409 -1.18 22.89 -16.33
C ILE A 409 -0.56 23.38 -15.01
N ASP A 410 0.76 23.44 -14.95
CA ASP A 410 1.52 24.09 -13.88
C ASP A 410 2.77 24.75 -14.44
N GLU A 411 3.18 25.87 -13.84
CA GLU A 411 4.46 26.51 -14.16
C GLU A 411 4.98 27.32 -12.97
N PHE A 412 6.31 27.34 -12.79
CA PHE A 412 6.94 28.12 -11.74
C PHE A 412 8.41 28.45 -12.04
N TRP A 413 8.92 29.47 -11.37
CA TRP A 413 10.32 29.87 -11.43
C TRP A 413 11.06 29.43 -10.18
N LEU A 414 12.21 28.76 -10.33
CA LEU A 414 13.20 28.70 -9.27
C LEU A 414 14.22 29.81 -9.49
N LYS A 415 14.42 30.63 -8.46
CA LYS A 415 15.31 31.80 -8.54
C LYS A 415 16.24 31.80 -7.35
N LYS A 416 17.50 32.18 -7.57
CA LYS A 416 18.42 32.38 -6.45
C LYS A 416 19.49 33.41 -6.76
N ASP A 417 19.98 34.03 -5.70
CA ASP A 417 21.18 34.84 -5.77
C ASP A 417 22.42 33.93 -5.89
N LEU A 418 23.48 34.46 -6.48
CA LEU A 418 24.73 33.71 -6.58
C LEU A 418 25.28 33.40 -5.18
N ASN A 419 25.73 32.16 -5.00
CA ASN A 419 26.23 31.62 -3.73
C ASN A 419 25.17 31.47 -2.63
N VAL A 420 23.89 31.42 -2.99
CA VAL A 420 22.80 31.03 -2.10
C VAL A 420 22.26 29.67 -2.56
N TRP A 421 22.11 28.75 -1.62
CA TRP A 421 21.52 27.42 -1.84
C TRP A 421 20.84 26.93 -0.57
N PRO A 422 19.97 25.90 -0.65
CA PRO A 422 19.39 25.27 0.52
C PRO A 422 20.44 24.80 1.53
N SER A 423 20.14 24.87 2.82
CA SER A 423 21.00 24.29 3.85
C SER A 423 20.23 24.11 5.16
N MET A 424 20.70 23.21 6.01
CA MET A 424 20.10 23.01 7.33
C MET A 424 20.11 24.29 8.17
N GLU A 425 21.20 25.05 8.10
CA GLU A 425 21.33 26.35 8.79
C GLU A 425 20.27 27.35 8.30
N ARG A 426 20.04 27.41 6.99
CA ARG A 426 19.02 28.32 6.44
C ARG A 426 17.62 27.86 6.81
N ALA A 427 17.32 26.57 6.65
CA ALA A 427 16.05 25.95 7.02
C ALA A 427 15.67 26.25 8.48
N GLN A 428 16.60 26.07 9.43
CA GLN A 428 16.36 26.35 10.86
C GLN A 428 16.07 27.83 11.16
N ASN A 429 16.57 28.75 10.34
CA ASN A 429 16.37 30.19 10.49
C ASN A 429 15.12 30.72 9.78
N HIS A 430 14.32 29.87 9.14
CA HIS A 430 13.08 30.25 8.46
C HIS A 430 11.84 29.73 9.20
N MET A 431 10.76 30.49 9.15
CA MET A 431 9.45 30.01 9.61
C MET A 431 8.94 28.95 8.65
N ALA A 432 8.35 27.89 9.20
CA ALA A 432 7.81 26.77 8.44
C ALA A 432 6.46 26.32 9.00
N ILE A 433 5.66 25.69 8.14
CA ILE A 433 4.47 24.94 8.54
C ILE A 433 4.90 23.48 8.75
N GLU A 434 4.63 22.93 9.92
CA GLU A 434 4.85 21.50 10.19
C GLU A 434 3.65 20.69 9.67
N PHE A 435 3.92 19.53 9.07
CA PHE A 435 2.85 18.58 8.76
C PHE A 435 2.12 18.16 10.06
N PRO A 436 0.85 17.73 9.97
CA PRO A 436 0.19 17.05 11.08
C PRO A 436 1.07 15.90 11.60
N PRO A 437 1.04 15.61 12.92
CA PRO A 437 1.79 14.50 13.48
C PRO A 437 1.37 13.21 12.78
N TYR A 438 2.24 12.71 11.92
CA TYR A 438 2.16 11.34 11.43
C TYR A 438 2.49 10.45 12.63
N ILE A 439 1.56 9.59 13.03
CA ILE A 439 1.81 8.63 14.10
C ILE A 439 2.73 7.58 13.48
N GLU A 440 4.03 7.78 13.62
CA GLU A 440 4.98 6.80 13.10
C GLU A 440 4.70 5.44 13.73
N PRO A 441 4.73 4.36 12.94
CA PRO A 441 4.65 3.03 13.50
C PRO A 441 5.80 2.83 14.49
N THR A 442 5.48 2.30 15.66
CA THR A 442 6.47 2.07 16.73
C THR A 442 7.18 0.73 16.57
N THR A 443 6.75 -0.10 15.63
CA THR A 443 7.28 -1.45 15.42
C THR A 443 7.22 -1.83 13.95
N TYR A 444 8.34 -2.39 13.45
CA TYR A 444 8.51 -2.91 12.11
C TYR A 444 8.77 -4.41 12.17
N TYR A 445 8.22 -5.19 11.25
CA TYR A 445 8.42 -6.64 11.19
C TYR A 445 8.38 -7.17 9.75
N SER A 446 9.05 -8.28 9.49
CA SER A 446 8.88 -9.07 8.27
C SER A 446 8.74 -10.54 8.66
N VAL A 447 8.15 -11.34 7.78
CA VAL A 447 7.94 -12.78 7.99
C VAL A 447 8.62 -13.55 6.87
N GLY A 448 9.31 -14.64 7.18
CA GLY A 448 10.08 -15.34 6.16
C GLY A 448 10.92 -16.50 6.69
N SER A 449 11.66 -17.11 5.77
CA SER A 449 12.66 -18.13 6.04
C SER A 449 13.97 -17.79 5.29
N ALA A 450 15.05 -18.53 5.55
CA ALA A 450 16.36 -18.23 4.93
C ALA A 450 16.27 -18.19 3.40
N GLY A 451 16.39 -16.99 2.82
CA GLY A 451 16.33 -16.73 1.38
C GLY A 451 14.98 -16.25 0.84
N ALA A 452 13.95 -16.10 1.67
CA ALA A 452 12.65 -15.56 1.26
C ALA A 452 11.98 -14.86 2.45
N TRP A 453 12.12 -13.53 2.51
CA TRP A 453 11.44 -12.65 3.46
C TRP A 453 10.35 -11.87 2.76
N SER A 454 9.25 -11.61 3.46
CA SER A 454 8.28 -10.61 3.05
C SER A 454 8.92 -9.22 3.04
N LYS A 455 8.25 -8.27 2.38
CA LYS A 455 8.45 -6.85 2.67
C LYS A 455 8.30 -6.54 4.16
N ILE A 456 8.80 -5.39 4.59
CA ILE A 456 8.64 -4.95 5.97
C ILE A 456 7.27 -4.32 6.15
N PHE A 457 6.53 -4.86 7.10
CA PHE A 457 5.28 -4.32 7.61
C PHE A 457 5.55 -3.50 8.88
N SER A 458 4.58 -2.68 9.25
CA SER A 458 4.72 -1.81 10.42
C SER A 458 3.37 -1.60 11.10
N PHE A 459 3.38 -1.57 12.43
CA PHE A 459 2.18 -1.33 13.23
C PHE A 459 2.52 -0.54 14.50
N LYS A 460 1.48 0.01 15.12
CA LYS A 460 1.58 0.68 16.42
C LYS A 460 1.29 -0.32 17.54
N THR A 461 2.17 -0.37 18.54
CA THR A 461 1.94 -1.25 19.69
C THR A 461 0.88 -0.68 20.64
N LEU A 462 -0.01 -1.55 21.11
CA LEU A 462 -0.97 -1.23 22.15
C LEU A 462 -0.32 -1.33 23.54
N SER A 463 -0.85 -0.59 24.51
CA SER A 463 -0.35 -0.59 25.89
C SER A 463 -1.29 -1.30 26.86
N ASN A 464 -0.68 -2.07 27.77
CA ASN A 464 -1.35 -2.66 28.93
C ASN A 464 -1.37 -1.71 30.14
N ASP A 465 -1.05 -0.42 29.98
CA ASP A 465 -1.26 0.57 31.03
C ASP A 465 -2.78 0.79 31.23
N PRO A 466 -3.34 0.62 32.45
CA PRO A 466 -4.75 0.88 32.74
C PRO A 466 -5.28 2.29 32.40
N ASN A 467 -4.40 3.26 32.13
CA ASN A 467 -4.77 4.62 31.71
C ASN A 467 -4.66 4.84 30.20
N TYR A 468 -4.25 3.82 29.43
CA TYR A 468 -4.14 3.92 27.98
C TYR A 468 -5.53 4.01 27.33
N SER A 469 -5.76 5.10 26.61
CA SER A 469 -6.96 5.31 25.80
C SER A 469 -6.74 4.82 24.37
N TYR A 470 -7.75 4.17 23.80
CA TYR A 470 -7.67 3.62 22.44
C TYR A 470 -9.06 3.44 21.86
N ARG A 471 -9.12 3.09 20.58
CA ARG A 471 -10.34 2.76 19.84
C ARG A 471 -10.25 1.35 19.28
N VAL A 472 -11.35 0.61 19.35
CA VAL A 472 -11.45 -0.75 18.80
C VAL A 472 -12.64 -0.84 17.86
N CYS A 473 -12.41 -1.39 16.67
CA CYS A 473 -13.43 -1.64 15.66
C CYS A 473 -14.03 -3.05 15.85
N PHE A 474 -15.35 -3.16 15.85
CA PHE A 474 -16.08 -4.43 15.93
C PHE A 474 -16.94 -4.61 14.69
N PHE A 475 -16.77 -5.75 14.04
CA PHE A 475 -17.58 -6.15 12.89
C PHE A 475 -17.60 -7.67 12.75
N GLY A 476 -18.68 -8.23 12.24
CA GLY A 476 -18.80 -9.65 11.90
C GLY A 476 -19.48 -9.79 10.55
N ASP A 477 -19.54 -11.01 10.05
CA ASP A 477 -20.34 -11.33 8.86
C ASP A 477 -19.86 -10.57 7.60
N LEU A 478 -18.54 -10.54 7.34
CA LEU A 478 -17.91 -9.78 6.25
C LEU A 478 -17.79 -10.57 4.93
N GLY A 479 -17.51 -11.87 4.99
CA GLY A 479 -17.35 -12.70 3.79
C GLY A 479 -16.32 -12.20 2.76
N VAL A 480 -16.20 -12.95 1.65
CA VAL A 480 -15.40 -12.53 0.47
C VAL A 480 -16.29 -11.91 -0.61
N GLU A 481 -17.52 -12.41 -0.73
CA GLU A 481 -18.52 -11.90 -1.67
C GLU A 481 -19.43 -10.89 -0.97
N ASN A 482 -19.60 -9.70 -1.56
CA ASN A 482 -20.40 -8.59 -1.01
C ASN A 482 -19.98 -8.12 0.41
N GLY A 483 -18.68 -8.19 0.72
CA GLY A 483 -18.07 -7.56 1.91
C GLY A 483 -18.06 -6.03 1.81
N ILE A 484 -19.23 -5.40 1.73
CA ILE A 484 -19.43 -3.99 1.37
C ILE A 484 -18.68 -3.04 2.29
N SER A 485 -18.56 -3.39 3.57
CA SER A 485 -17.88 -2.54 4.55
C SER A 485 -16.36 -2.69 4.52
N PHE A 486 -15.79 -3.68 3.81
CA PHE A 486 -14.35 -3.98 3.87
C PHE A 486 -13.49 -2.78 3.48
N GLU A 487 -13.74 -2.18 2.30
CA GLU A 487 -12.93 -1.05 1.80
C GLU A 487 -12.98 0.15 2.78
N TYR A 488 -14.13 0.39 3.39
CA TYR A 488 -14.31 1.47 4.38
C TYR A 488 -13.60 1.19 5.70
N ILE A 489 -13.58 -0.07 6.15
CA ILE A 489 -12.85 -0.51 7.34
C ILE A 489 -11.35 -0.43 7.07
N ALA A 490 -10.90 -0.82 5.88
CA ALA A 490 -9.50 -0.72 5.48
C ALA A 490 -9.04 0.73 5.46
N GLU A 491 -9.77 1.61 4.78
CA GLU A 491 -9.49 3.06 4.76
C GLU A 491 -9.49 3.66 6.18
N ALA A 492 -10.43 3.27 7.04
CA ALA A 492 -10.47 3.73 8.43
C ALA A 492 -9.28 3.24 9.28
N ALA A 493 -8.82 1.99 9.06
CA ALA A 493 -7.60 1.49 9.69
C ALA A 493 -6.36 2.27 9.22
N GLU A 494 -6.31 2.64 7.94
CA GLU A 494 -5.23 3.44 7.35
C GLU A 494 -5.16 4.85 7.91
N ASN A 495 -6.32 5.47 8.10
CA ASN A 495 -6.44 6.78 8.71
C ASN A 495 -6.24 6.76 10.23
N HIS A 496 -5.87 5.60 10.79
CA HIS A 496 -5.77 5.38 12.23
C HIS A 496 -7.04 5.82 12.98
N GLU A 497 -8.22 5.52 12.43
CA GLU A 497 -9.51 5.79 13.08
C GLU A 497 -9.77 4.83 14.24
N PHE A 498 -9.08 3.69 14.27
CA PHE A 498 -9.03 2.76 15.40
C PHE A 498 -7.66 2.09 15.53
N ASP A 499 -7.36 1.56 16.71
CA ASP A 499 -6.03 1.02 17.06
C ASP A 499 -5.95 -0.51 16.89
N PHE A 500 -7.08 -1.24 16.92
CA PHE A 500 -7.19 -2.66 16.55
C PHE A 500 -8.63 -3.06 16.21
N ALA A 501 -8.82 -4.25 15.63
CA ALA A 501 -10.13 -4.76 15.24
C ALA A 501 -10.45 -6.12 15.88
N VAL A 502 -11.75 -6.37 16.10
CA VAL A 502 -12.31 -7.64 16.58
C VAL A 502 -13.37 -8.12 15.59
N LEU A 503 -13.16 -9.31 15.02
CA LEU A 503 -14.07 -9.94 14.07
C LEU A 503 -14.97 -10.95 14.78
N LEU A 504 -16.27 -10.75 14.67
CA LEU A 504 -17.30 -11.44 15.45
C LEU A 504 -17.82 -12.73 14.79
N GLY A 505 -16.95 -13.46 14.08
CA GLY A 505 -17.28 -14.69 13.36
C GLY A 505 -17.82 -14.46 11.94
N ASP A 506 -17.97 -15.58 11.21
CA ASP A 506 -18.31 -15.63 9.80
C ASP A 506 -17.37 -14.75 8.96
N LEU A 507 -16.07 -15.08 9.07
CA LEU A 507 -14.95 -14.29 8.58
C LEU A 507 -14.97 -14.24 7.04
N ALA A 508 -15.02 -15.41 6.39
CA ALA A 508 -15.04 -15.53 4.93
C ALA A 508 -16.33 -16.14 4.38
N TYR A 509 -17.29 -16.48 5.24
CA TYR A 509 -18.44 -17.33 4.92
C TYR A 509 -18.02 -18.63 4.22
N ASP A 510 -17.49 -19.57 5.02
CA ASP A 510 -16.98 -20.89 4.64
C ASP A 510 -15.50 -20.89 4.27
N LEU A 511 -14.63 -20.59 5.26
CA LEU A 511 -13.15 -20.59 5.13
C LEU A 511 -12.57 -21.84 4.45
N HIS A 512 -13.26 -22.97 4.58
CA HIS A 512 -12.86 -24.28 4.10
C HIS A 512 -13.29 -24.57 2.64
N THR A 513 -14.09 -23.68 2.04
CA THR A 513 -14.57 -23.84 0.66
C THR A 513 -13.40 -23.89 -0.33
N ASP A 514 -13.53 -24.75 -1.33
CA ASP A 514 -12.49 -25.01 -2.33
C ASP A 514 -11.13 -25.35 -1.70
N ASP A 515 -11.16 -26.23 -0.70
CA ASP A 515 -9.98 -26.70 0.05
C ASP A 515 -9.20 -25.56 0.73
N GLY A 516 -9.91 -24.51 1.16
CA GLY A 516 -9.33 -23.38 1.86
C GLY A 516 -9.03 -22.17 0.98
N ARG A 517 -9.26 -22.25 -0.35
CA ARG A 517 -8.99 -21.16 -1.29
C ARG A 517 -9.79 -19.89 -0.99
N ILE A 518 -11.04 -20.01 -0.54
CA ILE A 518 -11.82 -18.85 -0.11
C ILE A 518 -11.17 -18.17 1.10
N GLY A 519 -10.63 -18.95 2.03
CA GLY A 519 -9.84 -18.42 3.14
C GLY A 519 -8.57 -17.69 2.69
N ASP A 520 -7.87 -18.17 1.66
CA ASP A 520 -6.69 -17.47 1.14
C ASP A 520 -7.07 -16.13 0.48
N ILE A 521 -8.16 -16.09 -0.28
CA ILE A 521 -8.67 -14.84 -0.87
C ILE A 521 -9.02 -13.84 0.23
N PHE A 522 -9.71 -14.29 1.27
CA PHE A 522 -10.07 -13.47 2.42
C PHE A 522 -8.83 -12.90 3.13
N MET A 523 -7.80 -13.72 3.36
CA MET A 523 -6.57 -13.25 4.01
C MET A 523 -5.79 -12.27 3.13
N ASN A 524 -5.76 -12.48 1.81
CA ASN A 524 -5.15 -11.53 0.88
C ASN A 524 -5.89 -10.19 0.85
N GLN A 525 -7.23 -10.20 0.98
CA GLN A 525 -8.00 -8.96 1.14
C GLN A 525 -7.61 -8.26 2.45
N LEU A 526 -7.64 -8.97 3.57
CA LEU A 526 -7.33 -8.43 4.90
C LEU A 526 -5.88 -7.97 5.09
N GLU A 527 -4.92 -8.40 4.27
CA GLU A 527 -3.49 -8.10 4.45
C GLU A 527 -3.22 -6.60 4.63
N SER A 528 -3.89 -5.76 3.82
CA SER A 528 -3.78 -4.28 3.88
C SER A 528 -4.13 -3.69 5.26
N VAL A 529 -4.97 -4.38 6.03
CA VAL A 529 -5.45 -3.99 7.37
C VAL A 529 -4.66 -4.72 8.46
N ALA A 530 -4.61 -6.04 8.37
CA ALA A 530 -4.05 -6.91 9.41
C ALA A 530 -2.54 -6.75 9.60
N THR A 531 -1.85 -6.14 8.63
CA THR A 531 -0.42 -5.80 8.74
C THR A 531 -0.15 -4.49 9.48
N LYS A 532 -1.17 -3.62 9.63
CA LYS A 532 -1.07 -2.28 10.22
C LYS A 532 -1.63 -2.22 11.63
N ILE A 533 -2.62 -3.06 11.94
CA ILE A 533 -3.29 -3.12 13.24
C ILE A 533 -3.51 -4.58 13.68
N PRO A 534 -3.50 -4.86 14.99
CA PRO A 534 -3.84 -6.18 15.49
C PRO A 534 -5.27 -6.61 15.11
N LEU A 535 -5.42 -7.89 14.76
CA LEU A 535 -6.70 -8.51 14.44
C LEU A 535 -7.02 -9.59 15.47
N MET A 536 -8.15 -9.44 16.16
CA MET A 536 -8.70 -10.44 17.07
C MET A 536 -9.90 -11.10 16.40
N VAL A 537 -10.04 -12.42 16.47
CA VAL A 537 -11.13 -13.12 15.77
C VAL A 537 -11.77 -14.17 16.67
N ILE A 538 -13.06 -14.40 16.50
CA ILE A 538 -13.77 -15.58 17.03
C ILE A 538 -14.42 -16.33 15.88
N ALA A 539 -14.56 -17.65 15.98
CA ALA A 539 -15.23 -18.44 14.94
C ALA A 539 -16.76 -18.27 14.98
N GLY A 540 -17.37 -18.21 13.81
CA GLY A 540 -18.81 -18.34 13.59
C GLY A 540 -19.18 -19.71 13.01
N ASN A 541 -20.48 -19.90 12.73
CA ASN A 541 -20.96 -21.20 12.25
C ASN A 541 -20.44 -21.54 10.85
N HIS A 542 -20.05 -20.54 10.05
CA HIS A 542 -19.45 -20.77 8.73
C HIS A 542 -17.97 -21.19 8.79
N GLU A 543 -17.34 -21.14 9.96
CA GLU A 543 -15.98 -21.68 10.14
C GLU A 543 -15.97 -23.19 10.45
N ASP A 544 -17.14 -23.81 10.64
CA ASP A 544 -17.25 -25.26 10.83
C ASP A 544 -16.99 -26.01 9.50
N ASP A 545 -15.81 -26.60 9.42
CA ASP A 545 -15.33 -27.39 8.28
C ASP A 545 -15.62 -28.90 8.39
N GLY A 546 -16.39 -29.34 9.39
CA GLY A 546 -16.57 -30.77 9.68
C GLY A 546 -15.38 -31.44 10.36
N ARG A 547 -14.31 -30.69 10.63
CA ARG A 547 -13.03 -31.18 11.16
C ARG A 547 -12.60 -30.35 12.36
N ASN A 548 -13.57 -29.97 13.21
CA ASN A 548 -13.33 -29.20 14.42
C ASN A 548 -12.65 -27.85 14.16
N PHE A 549 -13.14 -27.11 13.15
CA PHE A 549 -12.71 -25.74 12.82
C PHE A 549 -11.22 -25.66 12.43
N SER A 550 -10.68 -26.71 11.80
CA SER A 550 -9.25 -26.80 11.47
C SER A 550 -8.76 -25.71 10.52
N HIS A 551 -9.58 -25.28 9.55
CA HIS A 551 -9.21 -24.16 8.67
C HIS A 551 -9.12 -22.83 9.42
N TYR A 552 -9.90 -22.65 10.49
CA TYR A 552 -9.83 -21.47 11.35
C TYR A 552 -8.61 -21.55 12.27
N SER A 553 -8.44 -22.64 13.02
CA SER A 553 -7.37 -22.75 14.03
C SER A 553 -5.97 -22.75 13.42
N ASN A 554 -5.80 -23.24 12.19
CA ASN A 554 -4.51 -23.19 11.50
C ASN A 554 -4.15 -21.80 10.94
N ARG A 555 -5.12 -20.87 10.83
CA ARG A 555 -4.89 -19.52 10.30
C ARG A 555 -4.77 -18.47 11.40
N PHE A 556 -5.44 -18.69 12.52
CA PHE A 556 -5.56 -17.70 13.59
C PHE A 556 -4.96 -18.24 14.88
N ASN A 557 -3.98 -17.51 15.42
CA ASN A 557 -3.32 -17.83 16.69
C ASN A 557 -3.63 -16.73 17.71
N MET A 558 -4.59 -16.98 18.60
CA MET A 558 -5.09 -15.99 19.56
C MET A 558 -4.38 -16.09 20.93
N PRO A 559 -4.20 -14.96 21.65
CA PRO A 559 -3.41 -14.92 22.88
C PRO A 559 -4.12 -15.58 24.07
N ASN A 560 -3.36 -16.24 24.95
CA ASN A 560 -3.87 -16.91 26.17
C ASN A 560 -4.98 -17.95 25.90
N ASP A 561 -4.92 -18.63 24.76
CA ASP A 561 -5.80 -19.74 24.44
C ASP A 561 -5.38 -21.02 25.21
N PRO A 562 -6.26 -21.59 26.06
CA PRO A 562 -5.94 -22.77 26.86
C PRO A 562 -5.97 -24.08 26.07
N PHE A 563 -6.52 -24.10 24.85
CA PHE A 563 -6.74 -25.31 24.05
C PHE A 563 -5.96 -25.32 22.73
N GLY A 564 -5.43 -24.18 22.29
CA GLY A 564 -4.61 -24.06 21.08
C GLY A 564 -5.42 -24.13 19.78
N ASP A 565 -6.73 -23.87 19.84
CA ASP A 565 -7.66 -23.87 18.72
C ASP A 565 -8.26 -22.48 18.39
N SER A 566 -7.86 -21.45 19.13
CA SER A 566 -8.34 -20.06 19.07
C SER A 566 -9.85 -19.89 19.23
N GLN A 567 -10.55 -20.87 19.80
CA GLN A 567 -12.00 -20.82 20.03
C GLN A 567 -12.38 -20.19 21.39
N LEU A 568 -11.41 -20.07 22.30
CA LEU A 568 -11.60 -19.49 23.62
C LEU A 568 -10.30 -18.83 24.06
N TYR A 569 -10.34 -17.54 24.38
CA TYR A 569 -9.10 -16.83 24.73
C TYR A 569 -9.38 -15.50 25.42
N SER A 570 -8.34 -14.84 25.91
CA SER A 570 -8.48 -13.52 26.56
C SER A 570 -7.24 -12.66 26.44
N PHE A 571 -7.41 -11.36 26.50
CA PHE A 571 -6.31 -10.41 26.46
C PHE A 571 -6.69 -9.07 27.12
N GLU A 572 -5.66 -8.32 27.45
CA GLU A 572 -5.76 -7.05 28.15
C GLU A 572 -5.32 -5.89 27.26
N VAL A 573 -6.09 -4.79 27.22
CA VAL A 573 -5.65 -3.51 26.61
C VAL A 573 -6.22 -2.35 27.42
N GLY A 574 -5.38 -1.39 27.80
CA GLY A 574 -5.80 -0.22 28.57
C GLY A 574 -6.55 -0.59 29.87
N PRO A 575 -7.75 -0.07 30.16
CA PRO A 575 -8.55 -0.44 31.33
C PRO A 575 -9.46 -1.67 31.13
N VAL A 576 -9.33 -2.41 30.02
CA VAL A 576 -10.28 -3.47 29.62
C VAL A 576 -9.65 -4.86 29.67
N HIS A 577 -10.46 -5.85 30.06
CA HIS A 577 -10.22 -7.28 29.91
C HIS A 577 -11.19 -7.84 28.88
N PHE A 578 -10.65 -8.37 27.78
CA PHE A 578 -11.42 -8.96 26.69
C PHE A 578 -11.43 -10.48 26.79
N VAL A 579 -12.57 -11.10 26.50
CA VAL A 579 -12.70 -12.56 26.46
C VAL A 579 -13.49 -12.98 25.21
N GLY A 580 -12.83 -13.71 24.32
CA GLY A 580 -13.44 -14.32 23.14
C GLY A 580 -14.02 -15.67 23.50
N VAL A 581 -15.28 -15.93 23.15
CA VAL A 581 -16.01 -17.14 23.56
C VAL A 581 -16.70 -17.78 22.35
N SER A 582 -16.37 -19.03 22.06
CA SER A 582 -17.07 -19.78 21.02
C SER A 582 -18.48 -20.13 21.46
N THR A 583 -19.45 -19.53 20.79
CA THR A 583 -20.87 -19.90 20.91
C THR A 583 -21.22 -21.12 20.06
N GLU A 584 -20.34 -21.51 19.15
CA GLU A 584 -20.63 -22.58 18.18
C GLU A 584 -20.58 -23.96 18.81
N TYR A 585 -19.89 -24.14 19.93
CA TYR A 585 -20.04 -25.35 20.75
C TYR A 585 -21.47 -25.56 21.24
N TYR A 586 -22.25 -24.49 21.45
CA TYR A 586 -23.66 -24.57 21.81
C TYR A 586 -24.56 -24.74 20.59
N GLY A 587 -24.33 -23.97 19.52
CA GLY A 587 -25.10 -24.07 18.27
C GLY A 587 -24.96 -25.44 17.60
N LEU A 588 -23.75 -25.98 17.61
CA LEU A 588 -23.37 -27.26 17.00
C LEU A 588 -23.17 -28.37 18.04
N PHE A 589 -23.87 -28.27 19.17
CA PHE A 589 -23.79 -29.23 20.28
C PHE A 589 -23.98 -30.68 19.84
N HIS A 590 -24.86 -30.93 18.87
CA HIS A 590 -25.13 -32.27 18.33
C HIS A 590 -23.92 -32.87 17.60
N LYS A 591 -22.97 -32.04 17.15
CA LYS A 591 -21.77 -32.44 16.41
C LYS A 591 -20.56 -32.60 17.33
N TYR A 592 -20.36 -31.66 18.26
CA TYR A 592 -19.18 -31.62 19.14
C TYR A 592 -19.43 -32.17 20.54
N GLY A 593 -20.69 -32.41 20.90
CA GLY A 593 -21.09 -32.94 22.20
C GLY A 593 -20.86 -31.96 23.36
N LYS A 594 -21.17 -32.43 24.57
CA LYS A 594 -21.10 -31.62 25.80
C LYS A 594 -19.69 -31.33 26.29
N HIS A 595 -18.70 -32.07 25.84
CA HIS A 595 -17.34 -31.98 26.38
C HIS A 595 -16.72 -30.59 26.12
N SER A 596 -16.80 -30.07 24.90
CA SER A 596 -16.29 -28.73 24.56
C SER A 596 -17.00 -27.63 25.34
N ILE A 597 -18.32 -27.75 25.51
CA ILE A 597 -19.10 -26.81 26.34
C ILE A 597 -18.61 -26.81 27.79
N PHE A 598 -18.43 -27.99 28.40
CA PHE A 598 -17.96 -28.07 29.78
C PHE A 598 -16.54 -27.54 29.97
N ASN A 599 -15.64 -27.85 29.04
CA ASN A 599 -14.25 -27.36 29.10
C ASN A 599 -14.22 -25.83 29.04
N GLN A 600 -14.93 -25.25 28.08
CA GLN A 600 -15.06 -23.80 27.95
C GLN A 600 -15.73 -23.17 29.18
N TYR A 601 -16.85 -23.72 29.64
CA TYR A 601 -17.58 -23.19 30.80
C TYR A 601 -16.73 -23.21 32.07
N ASN A 602 -16.05 -24.33 32.34
CA ASN A 602 -15.21 -24.47 33.54
C ASN A 602 -13.99 -23.53 33.48
N TRP A 603 -13.38 -23.38 32.30
CA TRP A 603 -12.31 -22.42 32.10
C TRP A 603 -12.81 -20.99 32.34
N LEU A 604 -13.90 -20.59 31.69
CA LEU A 604 -14.48 -19.25 31.83
C LEU A 604 -14.82 -18.92 33.29
N LYS A 605 -15.43 -19.87 34.00
CA LYS A 605 -15.77 -19.69 35.40
C LYS A 605 -14.53 -19.39 36.24
N LYS A 606 -13.51 -20.25 36.15
CA LYS A 606 -12.26 -20.04 36.87
C LYS A 606 -11.58 -18.73 36.44
N HIS A 607 -11.55 -18.45 35.14
CA HIS A 607 -10.92 -17.25 34.59
C HIS A 607 -11.58 -15.97 35.09
N PHE A 608 -12.91 -15.90 35.09
CA PHE A 608 -13.64 -14.77 35.66
C PHE A 608 -13.48 -14.67 37.18
N GLU A 609 -13.43 -15.78 37.92
CA GLU A 609 -13.12 -15.78 39.35
C GLU A 609 -11.71 -15.20 39.62
N ASP A 610 -10.72 -15.60 38.83
CA ASP A 610 -9.33 -15.14 38.95
C ASP A 610 -9.22 -13.65 38.56
N TYR A 611 -9.79 -13.22 37.44
CA TYR A 611 -9.81 -11.83 36.99
C TYR A 611 -10.55 -10.89 37.97
N ASN A 612 -11.67 -11.34 38.57
CA ASN A 612 -12.41 -10.53 39.54
C ASN A 612 -11.61 -10.14 40.79
N ARG A 613 -10.49 -10.83 41.07
CA ARG A 613 -9.55 -10.47 42.16
C ARG A 613 -8.69 -9.24 41.83
N VAL A 614 -8.48 -8.96 40.55
CA VAL A 614 -7.65 -7.83 40.06
C VAL A 614 -8.45 -6.78 39.29
N ARG A 615 -9.78 -6.91 39.26
CA ARG A 615 -10.69 -6.09 38.46
C ARG A 615 -10.65 -4.59 38.76
N ASP A 616 -10.18 -4.17 39.92
CA ASP A 616 -10.06 -2.74 40.22
C ASP A 616 -8.95 -2.06 39.41
N GLU A 617 -7.98 -2.84 38.89
CA GLU A 617 -6.96 -2.36 37.97
C GLU A 617 -7.56 -2.11 36.57
N ARG A 618 -8.40 -3.03 36.12
CA ARG A 618 -9.03 -3.07 34.78
C ARG A 618 -10.53 -3.28 34.95
N PRO A 619 -11.32 -2.24 35.15
CA PRO A 619 -12.69 -2.42 35.62
C PRO A 619 -13.64 -2.95 34.55
N TRP A 620 -13.33 -2.76 33.27
CA TRP A 620 -14.19 -3.17 32.16
C TRP A 620 -13.94 -4.63 31.75
N LEU A 621 -14.99 -5.45 31.82
CA LEU A 621 -15.01 -6.82 31.32
C LEU A 621 -15.88 -6.88 30.06
N ILE A 622 -15.26 -7.12 28.91
CA ILE A 622 -15.94 -7.19 27.62
C ILE A 622 -15.81 -8.59 27.06
N THR A 623 -16.94 -9.19 26.69
CA THR A 623 -16.95 -10.46 25.96
C THR A 623 -17.28 -10.22 24.49
N PHE A 624 -16.77 -11.10 23.63
CA PHE A 624 -17.18 -11.14 22.24
C PHE A 624 -17.34 -12.59 21.79
N GLN A 625 -18.33 -12.83 20.95
CA GLN A 625 -18.76 -14.15 20.51
C GLN A 625 -19.44 -14.04 19.15
N HIS A 626 -19.88 -15.14 18.56
CA HIS A 626 -20.60 -15.08 17.28
C HIS A 626 -22.12 -14.99 17.46
N ARG A 627 -22.76 -16.01 18.08
CA ARG A 627 -24.22 -16.03 18.28
C ARG A 627 -24.67 -15.10 19.40
N PRO A 628 -25.78 -14.36 19.21
CA PRO A 628 -26.32 -13.47 20.24
C PRO A 628 -27.07 -14.24 21.34
N PHE A 629 -27.08 -13.68 22.56
CA PHE A 629 -28.05 -14.08 23.58
C PHE A 629 -29.45 -13.55 23.28
N TYR A 630 -29.53 -12.36 22.70
CA TYR A 630 -30.75 -11.64 22.39
C TYR A 630 -30.67 -11.06 20.98
N CYS A 631 -31.73 -11.24 20.18
CA CYS A 631 -31.90 -10.60 18.87
C CYS A 631 -33.38 -10.40 18.56
N SER A 632 -33.68 -9.40 17.73
CA SER A 632 -35.03 -9.06 17.27
C SER A 632 -35.25 -9.32 15.78
N THR A 633 -34.43 -10.15 15.14
CA THR A 633 -34.58 -10.44 13.70
C THR A 633 -35.81 -11.31 13.43
N ALA A 634 -36.61 -10.89 12.43
CA ALA A 634 -37.87 -11.51 12.08
C ALA A 634 -37.68 -12.93 11.53
N ASN A 635 -38.57 -13.84 11.92
CA ASN A 635 -38.58 -15.25 11.49
C ASN A 635 -37.27 -16.03 11.75
N ASN A 636 -36.37 -15.54 12.60
CA ASN A 636 -35.14 -16.26 12.91
C ASN A 636 -35.33 -17.21 14.12
N PHE A 637 -35.40 -18.51 13.83
CA PHE A 637 -35.42 -19.55 14.87
C PHE A 637 -34.17 -19.54 15.74
N GLU A 638 -33.06 -18.97 15.29
CA GLU A 638 -31.80 -18.88 16.05
C GLU A 638 -31.89 -17.85 17.18
N CYS A 639 -32.80 -16.87 17.12
CA CYS A 639 -33.02 -15.91 18.21
C CYS A 639 -33.80 -16.48 19.40
N HIS A 640 -34.64 -17.48 19.15
CA HIS A 640 -35.62 -17.95 20.15
C HIS A 640 -35.74 -19.49 20.25
N GLY A 641 -34.90 -20.21 19.50
CA GLY A 641 -34.90 -21.66 19.41
C GLY A 641 -34.21 -22.36 20.57
N PHE A 642 -34.11 -23.68 20.46
CA PHE A 642 -33.48 -24.51 21.48
C PHE A 642 -31.99 -24.18 21.66
N GLU A 643 -31.25 -23.94 20.57
CA GLU A 643 -29.80 -23.64 20.66
C GLU A 643 -29.53 -22.34 21.41
N ASN A 644 -30.31 -21.28 21.15
CA ASN A 644 -30.25 -20.07 21.96
C ASN A 644 -30.66 -20.32 23.42
N THR A 645 -31.67 -21.17 23.66
CA THR A 645 -32.06 -21.54 25.03
C THR A 645 -30.96 -22.30 25.76
N LEU A 646 -30.29 -23.23 25.08
CA LEU A 646 -29.13 -23.97 25.59
C LEU A 646 -27.97 -23.02 25.90
N LEU A 647 -27.68 -22.10 24.97
CA LEU A 647 -26.64 -21.07 25.12
C LEU A 647 -26.90 -20.15 26.32
N THR A 648 -28.13 -19.66 26.48
CA THR A 648 -28.48 -18.68 27.51
C THR A 648 -28.75 -19.34 28.87
N LYS A 649 -29.67 -20.30 28.93
CA LYS A 649 -30.18 -20.91 30.17
C LYS A 649 -29.56 -22.27 30.49
N GLY A 650 -29.03 -22.98 29.49
CA GLY A 650 -28.65 -24.38 29.62
C GLY A 650 -29.84 -25.32 29.49
N PHE A 651 -29.55 -26.62 29.48
CA PHE A 651 -30.54 -27.70 29.43
C PHE A 651 -29.99 -28.96 30.10
N GLN A 652 -30.76 -29.56 31.00
CA GLN A 652 -30.35 -30.72 31.80
C GLN A 652 -29.02 -30.47 32.54
N ASP A 653 -27.96 -31.22 32.21
CA ASP A 653 -26.63 -31.09 32.81
C ASP A 653 -25.75 -30.04 32.12
N ILE A 654 -26.16 -29.53 30.95
CA ILE A 654 -25.38 -28.55 30.17
C ILE A 654 -25.63 -27.14 30.72
N PRO A 655 -24.60 -26.43 31.20
CA PRO A 655 -24.75 -25.08 31.74
C PRO A 655 -24.93 -24.04 30.63
N GLY A 656 -25.70 -22.98 30.89
CA GLY A 656 -25.81 -21.81 30.00
C GLY A 656 -24.82 -20.70 30.39
N LEU A 657 -24.43 -19.86 29.42
CA LEU A 657 -23.44 -18.80 29.60
C LEU A 657 -24.00 -17.53 30.26
N GLU A 658 -25.29 -17.23 30.08
CA GLU A 658 -25.86 -15.95 30.56
C GLU A 658 -25.68 -15.79 32.07
N LYS A 659 -25.92 -16.88 32.81
CA LYS A 659 -25.74 -16.88 34.27
C LYS A 659 -24.30 -16.54 34.67
N LEU A 660 -23.34 -17.11 33.95
CA LEU A 660 -21.93 -16.87 34.21
C LEU A 660 -21.54 -15.41 33.92
N TYR A 661 -22.05 -14.85 32.82
CA TYR A 661 -21.80 -13.45 32.46
C TYR A 661 -22.36 -12.49 33.51
N VAL A 662 -23.57 -12.77 34.00
CA VAL A 662 -24.23 -11.95 35.02
C VAL A 662 -23.56 -12.07 36.39
N ASP A 663 -23.27 -13.29 36.84
CA ASP A 663 -22.69 -13.54 38.17
C ASP A 663 -21.28 -12.93 38.30
N HIS A 664 -20.54 -12.87 37.20
CA HIS A 664 -19.21 -12.26 37.15
C HIS A 664 -19.22 -10.84 36.59
N GLY A 665 -20.40 -10.27 36.34
CA GLY A 665 -20.58 -8.89 35.98
C GLY A 665 -19.96 -8.45 34.68
N VAL A 666 -20.10 -9.20 33.59
CA VAL A 666 -19.73 -8.73 32.24
C VAL A 666 -20.40 -7.38 31.96
N ASP A 667 -19.62 -6.39 31.52
CA ASP A 667 -20.12 -5.03 31.27
C ASP A 667 -20.74 -4.92 29.87
N LEU A 668 -20.03 -5.42 28.85
CA LEU A 668 -20.46 -5.43 27.45
C LEU A 668 -20.26 -6.81 26.81
N GLY A 669 -21.19 -7.22 25.95
CA GLY A 669 -21.07 -8.41 25.10
C GLY A 669 -21.31 -8.08 23.63
N PHE A 670 -20.34 -8.36 22.77
CA PHE A 670 -20.46 -8.19 21.32
C PHE A 670 -20.74 -9.52 20.61
N CYS A 671 -21.53 -9.45 19.54
CA CYS A 671 -21.83 -10.61 18.69
C CYS A 671 -22.06 -10.22 17.22
N GLY A 672 -21.85 -11.17 16.31
CA GLY A 672 -22.18 -11.05 14.88
C GLY A 672 -23.46 -11.83 14.59
N HIS A 673 -23.39 -12.75 13.61
CA HIS A 673 -24.37 -13.79 13.28
C HIS A 673 -25.70 -13.29 12.71
N GLN A 674 -26.18 -12.12 13.14
CA GLN A 674 -27.31 -11.46 12.51
C GLN A 674 -26.79 -10.34 11.63
N HIS A 675 -27.24 -10.33 10.37
CA HIS A 675 -26.73 -9.40 9.36
C HIS A 675 -27.33 -7.99 9.51
N GLY A 676 -26.96 -7.32 10.59
CA GLY A 676 -27.43 -6.00 10.99
C GLY A 676 -26.81 -5.54 12.31
N TYR A 677 -27.16 -4.32 12.69
CA TYR A 677 -26.77 -3.74 13.97
C TYR A 677 -27.95 -3.73 14.94
N GLU A 678 -27.74 -4.16 16.18
CA GLU A 678 -28.75 -4.05 17.25
C GLU A 678 -28.09 -3.84 18.62
N ARG A 679 -28.50 -2.78 19.32
CA ARG A 679 -28.10 -2.49 20.70
C ARG A 679 -29.24 -2.76 21.65
N PHE A 680 -28.93 -3.41 22.77
CA PHE A 680 -29.88 -3.62 23.86
C PHE A 680 -29.71 -2.58 24.99
N PHE A 681 -30.78 -2.33 25.73
CA PHE A 681 -30.66 -1.83 27.10
C PHE A 681 -29.98 -2.90 27.96
N PRO A 682 -29.43 -2.56 29.15
CA PRO A 682 -28.94 -3.58 30.07
C PRO A 682 -30.03 -4.64 30.30
N ILE A 683 -29.69 -5.89 30.08
CA ILE A 683 -30.64 -6.99 30.01
C ILE A 683 -30.04 -8.26 30.59
N SER A 684 -30.81 -8.95 31.42
CA SER A 684 -30.45 -10.28 31.91
C SER A 684 -31.67 -11.08 32.27
N TYR A 685 -31.65 -12.39 32.00
CA TYR A 685 -32.75 -13.31 32.30
C TYR A 685 -34.12 -12.81 31.80
N ARG A 686 -34.12 -12.15 30.62
CA ARG A 686 -35.30 -11.49 30.03
C ARG A 686 -35.91 -10.35 30.86
N LYS A 687 -35.09 -9.72 31.70
CA LYS A 687 -35.42 -8.49 32.42
C LYS A 687 -34.65 -7.34 31.82
N VAL A 688 -35.37 -6.29 31.44
CA VAL A 688 -34.80 -5.08 30.85
C VAL A 688 -34.69 -4.00 31.94
N TYR A 689 -33.53 -3.35 32.04
CA TYR A 689 -33.25 -2.32 33.03
C TYR A 689 -33.09 -0.96 32.36
N ASN A 690 -34.21 -0.35 31.92
CA ASN A 690 -34.23 0.93 31.20
C ASN A 690 -34.98 2.05 31.95
N LEU A 691 -35.32 1.84 33.23
CA LEU A 691 -36.21 2.71 33.99
C LEU A 691 -35.49 3.85 34.74
N THR A 692 -34.21 4.08 34.47
CA THR A 692 -33.42 5.21 34.99
C THR A 692 -33.20 6.26 33.90
N ASN A 693 -32.87 7.50 34.29
CA ASN A 693 -32.59 8.58 33.34
C ASN A 693 -31.32 8.32 32.49
N ASN A 694 -30.42 7.45 32.97
CA ASN A 694 -29.27 6.96 32.22
C ASN A 694 -29.11 5.46 32.51
N PRO A 695 -29.71 4.58 31.69
CA PRO A 695 -29.69 3.14 31.93
C PRO A 695 -28.29 2.53 31.76
N TYR A 696 -27.40 3.22 31.07
CA TYR A 696 -26.03 2.79 30.78
C TYR A 696 -25.00 3.26 31.81
N HIS A 697 -25.44 3.99 32.85
CA HIS A 697 -24.60 4.34 33.98
C HIS A 697 -24.76 3.33 35.12
N ASN A 698 -23.67 2.74 35.60
CA ASN A 698 -23.67 1.69 36.64
C ASN A 698 -24.70 0.58 36.33
N ALA A 699 -24.68 0.10 35.09
CA ALA A 699 -25.68 -0.83 34.57
C ALA A 699 -25.78 -2.10 35.47
N PRO A 700 -27.00 -2.50 35.88
CA PRO A 700 -27.21 -3.65 36.79
C PRO A 700 -27.06 -5.01 36.09
N ALA A 701 -26.94 -5.01 34.77
CA ALA A 701 -26.82 -6.18 33.91
C ALA A 701 -25.91 -5.85 32.71
N PRO A 702 -25.37 -6.86 32.00
CA PRO A 702 -24.61 -6.63 30.78
C PRO A 702 -25.43 -5.89 29.72
N THR A 703 -24.75 -5.08 28.90
CA THR A 703 -25.31 -4.54 27.66
C THR A 703 -24.79 -5.36 26.48
N TYR A 704 -25.70 -5.82 25.61
CA TYR A 704 -25.33 -6.61 24.43
C TYR A 704 -25.46 -5.77 23.15
N ILE A 705 -24.54 -6.01 22.21
CA ILE A 705 -24.49 -5.35 20.91
C ILE A 705 -24.28 -6.42 19.83
N ILE A 706 -25.11 -6.38 18.80
CA ILE A 706 -24.92 -7.09 17.56
C ILE A 706 -24.27 -6.14 16.56
N SER A 707 -23.11 -6.52 16.02
CA SER A 707 -22.38 -5.81 14.96
C SER A 707 -22.05 -6.79 13.82
N GLY A 708 -23.09 -7.38 13.21
CA GLY A 708 -22.97 -8.30 12.07
C GLY A 708 -23.25 -7.62 10.73
N SER A 709 -23.11 -6.29 10.65
CA SER A 709 -23.50 -5.50 9.48
C SER A 709 -22.37 -5.30 8.46
N ALA A 710 -21.24 -6.00 8.56
CA ALA A 710 -20.11 -5.76 7.66
C ALA A 710 -20.46 -6.13 6.19
N GLY A 711 -21.32 -7.13 6.03
CA GLY A 711 -22.00 -7.52 4.81
C GLY A 711 -21.37 -8.73 4.16
N CYS A 712 -22.15 -9.59 3.50
CA CYS A 712 -21.67 -10.87 2.96
C CYS A 712 -22.52 -11.36 1.78
N LYS A 713 -22.29 -12.61 1.32
CA LYS A 713 -23.05 -13.25 0.22
C LYS A 713 -24.56 -13.24 0.43
N SER A 714 -25.02 -13.14 1.67
CA SER A 714 -26.43 -13.11 2.03
C SER A 714 -26.94 -11.69 2.30
N LYS A 715 -28.23 -11.47 2.09
CA LYS A 715 -28.87 -10.16 2.32
C LYS A 715 -29.03 -9.89 3.82
N HIS A 716 -29.28 -8.62 4.17
CA HIS A 716 -29.60 -8.20 5.53
C HIS A 716 -30.69 -9.04 6.19
N SER A 717 -30.54 -9.20 7.50
CA SER A 717 -31.65 -9.63 8.35
C SER A 717 -32.72 -8.55 8.37
N TYR A 718 -33.99 -8.95 8.38
CA TYR A 718 -35.09 -8.03 8.63
C TYR A 718 -35.37 -8.02 10.13
N PHE A 719 -35.57 -6.85 10.72
CA PHE A 719 -36.02 -6.76 12.11
C PHE A 719 -37.54 -6.97 12.21
N ASP A 720 -37.99 -7.58 13.30
CA ASP A 720 -39.41 -7.67 13.63
C ASP A 720 -39.96 -6.24 13.79
N PRO A 721 -41.09 -5.90 13.15
CA PRO A 721 -41.76 -4.60 13.35
C PRO A 721 -42.04 -4.27 14.82
N ASN A 722 -42.14 -5.30 15.68
CA ASN A 722 -42.21 -5.18 17.12
C ASN A 722 -40.96 -5.85 17.73
N PRO A 723 -39.83 -5.14 17.83
CA PRO A 723 -38.62 -5.69 18.41
C PRO A 723 -38.85 -6.10 19.86
N ILE A 724 -37.99 -6.97 20.40
CA ILE A 724 -38.12 -7.35 21.81
C ILE A 724 -37.98 -6.10 22.69
N ALA A 725 -38.69 -6.05 23.82
CA ALA A 725 -38.76 -4.86 24.68
C ALA A 725 -37.39 -4.36 25.20
N GLY A 726 -36.33 -5.14 25.05
CA GLY A 726 -34.96 -4.77 25.38
C GLY A 726 -34.16 -4.11 24.26
N SER A 727 -34.63 -4.14 23.02
CA SER A 727 -33.97 -3.51 21.86
C SER A 727 -34.06 -1.99 22.00
N ALA A 728 -32.90 -1.33 22.06
CA ALA A 728 -32.79 0.12 22.25
C ALA A 728 -32.60 0.86 20.92
N ALA A 729 -31.85 0.26 20.00
CA ALA A 729 -31.66 0.74 18.64
C ALA A 729 -31.32 -0.44 17.72
N HIS A 730 -31.79 -0.41 16.48
CA HIS A 730 -31.43 -1.39 15.47
C HIS A 730 -31.43 -0.77 14.08
N PHE A 731 -30.55 -1.25 13.21
CA PHE A 731 -30.39 -0.76 11.84
C PHE A 731 -29.98 -1.91 10.93
N VAL A 732 -30.53 -1.91 9.71
CA VAL A 732 -30.15 -2.86 8.66
C VAL A 732 -29.05 -2.31 7.76
N ASP A 733 -28.52 -1.13 8.05
CA ASP A 733 -27.46 -0.52 7.25
C ASP A 733 -26.18 -1.36 7.29
N TYR A 734 -25.46 -1.47 6.16
CA TYR A 734 -24.08 -1.99 6.18
C TYR A 734 -23.17 -1.04 6.97
N GLY A 735 -22.25 -1.60 7.75
CA GLY A 735 -21.39 -0.80 8.60
C GLY A 735 -20.62 -1.59 9.66
N TYR A 736 -19.96 -0.85 10.54
CA TYR A 736 -19.13 -1.37 11.64
C TYR A 736 -19.26 -0.48 12.89
N SER A 737 -18.94 -1.02 14.05
CA SER A 737 -18.98 -0.30 15.33
C SER A 737 -17.58 0.12 15.77
N ILE A 738 -17.43 1.30 16.36
CA ILE A 738 -16.21 1.74 17.06
C ILE A 738 -16.52 1.93 18.53
N LEU A 739 -15.74 1.29 19.40
CA LEU A 739 -15.74 1.55 20.84
C LEU A 739 -14.51 2.38 21.20
N HIS A 740 -14.76 3.57 21.73
CA HIS A 740 -13.78 4.47 22.30
C HIS A 740 -13.61 4.15 23.79
N VAL A 741 -12.43 3.66 24.14
CA VAL A 741 -12.04 3.37 25.52
C VAL A 741 -11.29 4.58 26.05
N HIS A 742 -11.96 5.43 26.82
CA HIS A 742 -11.36 6.65 27.33
C HIS A 742 -10.53 6.40 28.59
N ASN A 743 -11.09 5.67 29.55
CA ASN A 743 -10.47 5.40 30.85
C ASN A 743 -11.26 4.32 31.63
N LYS A 744 -10.92 4.17 32.90
CA LYS A 744 -11.53 3.23 33.87
C LYS A 744 -13.04 3.41 34.10
N THR A 745 -13.63 4.54 33.72
CA THR A 745 -15.02 4.88 34.06
C THR A 745 -15.88 5.26 32.86
N HIS A 746 -15.29 5.47 31.67
CA HIS A 746 -16.02 5.93 30.49
C HIS A 746 -15.66 5.13 29.24
N LEU A 747 -16.70 4.59 28.60
CA LEU A 747 -16.68 4.07 27.25
C LEU A 747 -17.69 4.83 26.39
N TYR A 748 -17.37 5.03 25.12
CA TYR A 748 -18.27 5.63 24.15
C TYR A 748 -18.32 4.75 22.90
N MET A 749 -19.52 4.51 22.37
CA MET A 749 -19.74 3.58 21.25
C MET A 749 -20.43 4.32 20.12
N GLU A 750 -19.97 4.10 18.89
CA GLU A 750 -20.59 4.59 17.65
C GLU A 750 -20.81 3.43 16.66
N GLN A 751 -21.98 3.39 16.03
CA GLN A 751 -22.23 2.58 14.84
C GLN A 751 -22.15 3.46 13.60
N ILE A 752 -21.29 3.10 12.65
CA ILE A 752 -21.05 3.84 11.42
C ILE A 752 -21.73 3.13 10.25
N SER A 753 -22.55 3.85 9.47
CA SER A 753 -23.16 3.33 8.23
C SER A 753 -22.31 3.71 7.01
N VAL A 754 -21.90 2.70 6.23
CA VAL A 754 -21.18 2.94 4.96
C VAL A 754 -22.13 3.32 3.83
N GLU A 755 -23.40 2.92 3.92
CA GLU A 755 -24.44 3.30 2.95
C GLU A 755 -24.84 4.78 3.07
N ARG A 756 -24.55 5.41 4.21
CA ARG A 756 -24.83 6.83 4.49
C ARG A 756 -23.56 7.66 4.58
N GLN A 757 -22.56 7.36 3.75
CA GLN A 757 -21.31 8.14 3.66
C GLN A 757 -20.59 8.25 5.02
N LYS A 758 -20.36 7.11 5.69
CA LYS A 758 -19.72 7.02 7.02
C LYS A 758 -20.43 7.82 8.12
N LYS A 759 -21.75 7.99 8.04
CA LYS A 759 -22.51 8.68 9.09
C LYS A 759 -22.69 7.79 10.32
N VAL A 760 -22.50 8.36 11.51
CA VAL A 760 -22.89 7.74 12.79
C VAL A 760 -24.42 7.63 12.86
N ILE A 761 -24.92 6.39 12.96
CA ILE A 761 -26.36 6.06 12.97
C ILE A 761 -26.88 5.67 14.37
N ASP A 762 -25.99 5.28 15.28
CA ASP A 762 -26.28 5.11 16.71
C ASP A 762 -25.03 5.49 17.51
N GLU A 763 -25.23 6.07 18.69
CA GLU A 763 -24.15 6.39 19.62
C GLU A 763 -24.65 6.35 21.07
N PHE A 764 -23.80 5.94 22.00
CA PHE A 764 -24.12 6.02 23.43
C PHE A 764 -22.89 5.96 24.33
N TRP A 765 -23.05 6.47 25.55
CA TRP A 765 -22.05 6.39 26.61
C TRP A 765 -22.37 5.24 27.58
N LEU A 766 -21.36 4.43 27.88
CA LEU A 766 -21.38 3.50 29.00
C LEU A 766 -20.47 4.07 30.09
N THR A 767 -21.02 4.31 31.28
CA THR A 767 -20.26 4.94 32.37
C THR A 767 -20.42 4.19 33.67
N LYS A 768 -19.41 4.25 34.54
CA LYS A 768 -19.53 3.67 35.88
C LYS A 768 -18.67 4.37 36.91
N ASP A 769 -19.10 4.30 38.15
CA ASP A 769 -18.30 4.70 39.29
C ASP A 769 -17.16 3.70 39.54
N ILE A 770 -16.09 4.16 40.17
CA ILE A 770 -14.96 3.30 40.53
C ILE A 770 -15.47 2.19 41.46
N GLY A 771 -15.19 0.93 41.09
CA GLY A 771 -15.61 -0.25 41.83
C GLY A 771 -17.05 -0.71 41.56
N ALA A 772 -17.83 0.02 40.77
CA ALA A 772 -19.15 -0.45 40.33
C ALA A 772 -18.99 -1.64 39.36
N ARG A 773 -19.82 -2.67 39.57
CA ARG A 773 -19.85 -3.88 38.76
C ARG A 773 -21.30 -4.25 38.46
N PRO A 774 -21.61 -4.73 37.26
CA PRO A 774 -22.90 -5.37 37.00
C PRO A 774 -23.01 -6.59 37.93
N ALA A 775 -23.89 -6.52 38.91
CA ALA A 775 -24.34 -7.67 39.67
C ALA A 775 -25.79 -7.36 39.95
N VAL A 776 -26.69 -8.32 39.70
CA VAL A 776 -28.14 -8.14 39.82
C VAL A 776 -28.46 -7.42 41.13
N PHE A 777 -28.64 -6.09 41.04
CA PHE A 777 -29.05 -5.31 42.18
C PHE A 777 -30.49 -5.74 42.44
N LYS A 778 -30.71 -6.49 43.52
CA LYS A 778 -32.01 -7.10 43.84
C LYS A 778 -33.15 -6.07 44.01
N ASP A 779 -32.83 -4.77 44.00
CA ASP A 779 -33.75 -3.66 44.22
C ASP A 779 -33.90 -2.70 43.01
N VAL A 780 -33.40 -3.05 41.81
CA VAL A 780 -33.55 -2.20 40.62
C VAL A 780 -34.82 -2.56 39.85
N LYS A 781 -35.63 -1.53 39.53
CA LYS A 781 -36.85 -1.68 38.72
C LYS A 781 -36.49 -2.24 37.34
N SER A 782 -37.20 -3.28 36.92
CA SER A 782 -37.04 -3.92 35.60
C SER A 782 -38.40 -4.18 34.96
N ILE A 783 -38.38 -4.41 33.65
CA ILE A 783 -39.54 -4.83 32.86
C ILE A 783 -39.34 -6.29 32.47
N ASP A 784 -40.26 -7.17 32.88
CA ASP A 784 -40.34 -8.53 32.35
C ASP A 784 -40.97 -8.49 30.96
N PHE A 785 -40.40 -9.19 29.98
CA PHE A 785 -41.06 -9.40 28.69
C PHE A 785 -41.49 -10.87 28.51
N PRO A 786 -42.66 -11.12 27.88
CA PRO A 786 -43.28 -12.44 27.86
C PRO A 786 -42.43 -13.49 27.15
N SER A 787 -42.58 -14.76 27.54
CA SER A 787 -42.09 -15.88 26.74
C SER A 787 -42.76 -15.83 25.38
N TYR A 788 -42.01 -15.96 24.29
CA TYR A 788 -42.56 -16.47 23.03
C TYR A 788 -43.27 -17.78 23.38
N THR A 789 -44.59 -17.75 23.42
CA THR A 789 -45.38 -18.97 23.50
C THR A 789 -45.08 -19.69 22.20
N GLN A 790 -44.36 -20.82 22.27
CA GLN A 790 -44.42 -21.75 21.16
C GLN A 790 -45.90 -21.98 20.85
N PRO A 791 -46.34 -21.92 19.58
CA PRO A 791 -47.70 -22.26 19.26
C PRO A 791 -47.93 -23.70 19.73
N ASN A 792 -48.77 -23.88 20.75
CA ASN A 792 -49.15 -25.19 21.30
C ASN A 792 -49.93 -26.07 20.30
N THR A 793 -49.96 -25.71 19.02
CA THR A 793 -50.64 -26.43 17.95
C THR A 793 -49.78 -26.37 16.68
N CYS A 794 -48.76 -27.20 16.60
CA CYS A 794 -48.06 -27.38 15.33
C CYS A 794 -48.95 -28.19 14.37
N ASN A 795 -49.33 -27.58 13.25
CA ASN A 795 -50.14 -28.22 12.23
C ASN A 795 -49.29 -29.27 11.49
N VAL A 796 -49.80 -30.50 11.39
CA VAL A 796 -49.10 -31.70 10.86
C VAL A 796 -48.70 -31.59 9.38
N HIS A 797 -49.16 -30.53 8.70
CA HIS A 797 -48.85 -30.25 7.30
C HIS A 797 -47.83 -29.11 7.10
N ASP A 798 -47.29 -28.52 8.17
CA ASP A 798 -46.25 -27.49 8.07
C ASP A 798 -44.84 -28.11 7.96
N PRO A 799 -44.08 -27.87 6.86
CA PRO A 799 -42.72 -28.36 6.70
C PRO A 799 -41.76 -27.95 7.83
N ARG A 800 -42.04 -26.84 8.52
CA ARG A 800 -41.25 -26.30 9.65
C ARG A 800 -41.32 -27.18 10.90
N CYS A 801 -42.27 -28.11 10.98
CA CYS A 801 -42.44 -29.01 12.13
C CYS A 801 -41.86 -30.43 11.92
N ARG A 802 -41.30 -30.73 10.75
CA ARG A 802 -40.63 -32.02 10.50
C ARG A 802 -39.27 -32.15 11.18
N TYR A 803 -38.54 -31.03 11.33
CA TYR A 803 -37.22 -31.03 11.97
C TYR A 803 -37.30 -31.28 13.48
N THR A 804 -38.31 -30.73 14.16
CA THR A 804 -38.51 -30.88 15.62
C THR A 804 -38.79 -32.34 16.02
N ARG A 805 -39.61 -33.09 15.26
CA ARG A 805 -39.91 -34.51 15.59
C ARG A 805 -38.77 -35.49 15.27
N GLN A 806 -37.95 -35.25 14.25
CA GLN A 806 -36.74 -36.06 14.05
C GLN A 806 -35.73 -35.84 15.18
N ARG A 807 -35.69 -34.62 15.75
CA ARG A 807 -34.84 -34.24 16.88
C ARG A 807 -35.35 -34.73 18.23
N ASP A 808 -36.66 -34.70 18.48
CA ASP A 808 -37.28 -35.25 19.69
C ASP A 808 -37.17 -36.79 19.75
N ASN A 809 -37.16 -37.47 18.60
CA ASN A 809 -36.89 -38.92 18.52
C ASN A 809 -35.42 -39.28 18.73
N LEU A 810 -34.48 -38.36 18.48
CA LEU A 810 -33.06 -38.51 18.80
C LEU A 810 -32.79 -38.26 20.28
N LEU A 811 -33.48 -37.29 20.90
CA LEU A 811 -33.37 -36.97 22.33
C LEU A 811 -34.01 -38.04 23.24
N ASN A 812 -35.02 -38.77 22.77
CA ASN A 812 -35.63 -39.87 23.54
C ASN A 812 -34.89 -41.21 23.41
N ASN A 813 -33.87 -41.31 22.55
CA ASN A 813 -33.08 -42.53 22.31
C ASN A 813 -31.59 -42.39 22.69
N MET A 814 -31.19 -41.33 23.39
CA MET A 814 -29.83 -41.11 23.90
C MET A 814 -29.80 -41.11 25.43
#